data_AF-A0A7C8IU18-F1
#
_entry.id   AF-A0A7C8IU18-F1
#
_cell.length_a   1.000
_cell.length_b   1.000
_cell.length_c   1.000
_cell.angle_alpha   90.00
_cell.angle_beta   90.00
_cell.angle_gamma   90.00
#
_symmetry.space_group_name_H-M   'P 1'
#
loop_
_entity.id
_entity.type
_entity.pdbx_description
1 polymer ?
#
loop_
_entity_poly.entity_id
_entity_poly.type
_entity_poly.pdbx_seq_one_letter_code
_entity_poly.pdbx_strand_id
1 'polypeptide(L)'
;MVSSLATQIIIISIVFTVLPILAVAFRFWSRFIKRSGFSWDDYFILPGLLFSVAICINTIIAVTLGGLGSHIRLDAEGNIVLDQRLIIFLQTEFATQLLSVLSLVCTKLSIVLFYRRIFRGKAFSIASLILLVLISGWGISFFFATLLECIPIPQVWKTLYGTPEHDKYCYQYVSMFKATAISNMIVDVAILSVPIPIVWNLKVSTKQKLAISGIFLLGAFVVGISIARIYFFYQSSASYEDTLDITVNIAPTLYWTELEASIAVISACLPTLKPLFSHLGPILVEFASKFTLASATKSFERLPRGAGDLDRDSLKGSRSSDVGLVNRCEAIHMQNIDEPLGKEASFAEIAAATGLDQGLVRRFIRHAIVKDIFVEPRPGIVAHNAVSRLLAEDQVVHDWVGASTDDLWQAAAQTCNALDKWSASQEPNETASIPYLCACMHDGFALANKTDQSIYLEFSKFPERARRFGNAMRAFTEGTGFELSHIVNNFPWGDLGEGIIVGGSQGFASFAIARQFPQVSCVVQDLEPVIAAVKNDTPPDLASRVKFMTHDFFTEQPVVGADVYFFRWIFHNWSDKYAVEILRKHIPALKKGAKIVINDNILPQPGMLSQWQEDRLRSMDLTMTEIQSSYEREVDDWAKLFRDASPRFAFQGAKQPYGSNLGFMVAEWQGESE
;
A
#
# COMPACT_ATOMS: atom_id res chain seq x y z
N MET A 1 25.79 14.39 5.19
CA MET A 1 24.62 13.56 4.88
C MET A 1 24.01 14.09 3.60
N VAL A 2 24.11 13.35 2.50
CA VAL A 2 23.38 13.65 1.27
C VAL A 2 21.89 13.67 1.63
N SER A 3 21.15 14.72 1.25
CA SER A 3 19.73 14.89 1.58
C SER A 3 18.93 13.66 1.14
N SER A 4 17.87 13.31 1.89
CA SER A 4 16.94 12.22 1.54
C SER A 4 16.43 12.34 0.09
N LEU A 5 16.21 13.58 -0.36
CA LEU A 5 15.79 13.93 -1.73
C LEU A 5 16.83 13.55 -2.79
N ALA A 6 18.10 13.86 -2.59
CA ALA A 6 19.17 13.51 -3.54
C ALA A 6 19.31 11.99 -3.72
N THR A 7 19.16 11.23 -2.63
CA THR A 7 19.20 9.76 -2.69
C THR A 7 18.01 9.20 -3.46
N GLN A 8 16.80 9.75 -3.25
CA GLN A 8 15.61 9.36 -3.99
C GLN A 8 15.74 9.61 -5.49
N ILE A 9 16.27 10.79 -5.89
CA ILE A 9 16.46 11.14 -7.30
C ILE A 9 17.40 10.12 -7.98
N ILE A 10 18.53 9.77 -7.35
CA ILE A 10 19.48 8.80 -7.94
C ILE A 10 18.84 7.42 -8.14
N ILE A 11 18.11 6.91 -7.14
CA ILE A 11 17.46 5.60 -7.23
C ILE A 11 16.48 5.57 -8.41
N ILE A 12 15.67 6.62 -8.53
CA ILE A 12 14.69 6.76 -9.60
C ILE A 12 15.41 6.81 -10.95
N SER A 13 16.45 7.63 -11.09
CA SER A 13 17.14 7.76 -12.36
C SER A 13 17.79 6.46 -12.84
N ILE A 14 18.27 5.63 -11.91
CA ILE A 14 18.77 4.28 -12.25
C ILE A 14 17.63 3.40 -12.77
N VAL A 15 16.48 3.40 -12.10
CA VAL A 15 15.30 2.61 -12.53
C VAL A 15 14.83 3.05 -13.91
N PHE A 16 14.69 4.35 -14.14
CA PHE A 16 14.22 4.90 -15.41
C PHE A 16 15.27 4.93 -16.52
N THR A 17 16.53 4.62 -16.21
CA THR A 17 17.53 4.23 -17.22
C THR A 17 17.28 2.80 -17.72
N VAL A 18 17.02 1.86 -16.81
CA VAL A 18 16.95 0.43 -17.13
C VAL A 18 15.65 0.04 -17.83
N LEU A 19 14.50 0.55 -17.36
CA LEU A 19 13.19 0.15 -17.88
C LEU A 19 12.98 0.45 -19.38
N PRO A 20 13.33 1.65 -19.91
CA PRO A 20 13.22 1.93 -21.33
C PRO A 20 14.13 1.06 -22.19
N ILE A 21 15.35 0.74 -21.71
CA ILE A 21 16.29 -0.16 -22.40
C ILE A 21 15.65 -1.54 -22.56
N LEU A 22 15.08 -2.09 -21.48
CA LEU A 22 14.39 -3.37 -21.51
C LEU A 22 13.18 -3.35 -22.44
N ALA A 23 12.37 -2.28 -22.40
CA ALA A 23 11.20 -2.14 -23.25
C ALA A 23 11.56 -2.13 -24.75
N VAL A 24 12.61 -1.40 -25.13
CA VAL A 24 13.11 -1.37 -26.52
C VAL A 24 13.73 -2.71 -26.91
N ALA A 25 14.51 -3.34 -26.03
CA ALA A 25 15.05 -4.68 -26.27
C ALA A 25 13.93 -5.70 -26.53
N PHE A 26 12.87 -5.67 -25.72
CA PHE A 26 11.69 -6.52 -25.90
C PHE A 26 10.91 -6.20 -27.17
N ARG A 27 10.84 -4.93 -27.60
CA ARG A 27 10.29 -4.55 -28.91
C ARG A 27 11.04 -5.26 -30.03
N PHE A 28 12.37 -5.15 -30.05
CA PHE A 28 13.19 -5.75 -31.10
C PHE A 28 13.14 -7.28 -31.07
N TRP A 29 13.16 -7.90 -29.88
CA TRP A 29 12.99 -9.34 -29.73
C TRP A 29 11.62 -9.81 -30.25
N SER A 30 10.54 -9.12 -29.88
CA SER A 30 9.19 -9.42 -30.37
C SER A 30 9.11 -9.38 -31.91
N ARG A 31 9.77 -8.40 -32.54
CA ARG A 31 9.83 -8.28 -34.00
C ARG A 31 10.66 -9.37 -34.65
N PHE A 32 11.74 -9.80 -34.00
CA PHE A 32 12.56 -10.92 -34.43
C PHE A 32 11.75 -12.22 -34.45
N ILE A 33 11.00 -12.51 -33.38
CA ILE A 33 10.11 -13.70 -33.29
C ILE A 33 9.08 -13.68 -34.43
N LYS A 34 8.49 -12.51 -34.72
CA LYS A 34 7.50 -12.36 -35.80
C LYS A 34 8.09 -12.25 -37.22
N ARG A 35 9.41 -12.22 -37.38
CA ARG A 35 10.11 -11.99 -38.67
C ARG A 35 9.54 -10.79 -39.45
N SER A 36 9.17 -9.73 -38.74
CA SER A 36 8.34 -8.64 -39.28
C SER A 36 9.12 -7.51 -39.97
N GLY A 37 10.44 -7.66 -40.12
CA GLY A 37 11.36 -6.63 -40.65
C GLY A 37 11.48 -5.39 -39.76
N PHE A 38 12.46 -4.53 -40.05
CA PHE A 38 12.57 -3.20 -39.43
C PHE A 38 11.74 -2.17 -40.19
N SER A 39 11.22 -1.19 -39.46
CA SER A 39 10.40 -0.11 -40.01
C SER A 39 10.87 1.22 -39.44
N TRP A 40 10.43 2.32 -40.05
CA TRP A 40 10.81 3.68 -39.65
C TRP A 40 10.52 3.98 -38.17
N ASP A 41 9.47 3.40 -37.60
CA ASP A 41 9.19 3.49 -36.16
C ASP A 41 10.33 2.93 -35.27
N ASP A 42 11.06 1.91 -35.72
CA ASP A 42 12.18 1.33 -34.96
C ASP A 42 13.46 2.18 -35.07
N TYR A 43 13.65 2.87 -36.19
CA TYR A 43 14.80 3.75 -36.37
C TYR A 43 14.70 5.01 -35.49
N PHE A 44 13.49 5.51 -35.26
CA PHE A 44 13.27 6.69 -34.41
C PHE A 44 13.24 6.35 -32.91
N ILE A 45 12.85 5.14 -32.50
CA ILE A 45 12.82 4.81 -31.06
C ILE A 45 14.23 4.64 -30.46
N LEU A 46 15.22 4.24 -31.26
CA LEU A 46 16.59 4.04 -30.79
C LEU A 46 17.28 5.35 -30.36
N PRO A 47 17.28 6.43 -31.16
CA PRO A 47 17.71 7.75 -30.69
C PRO A 47 16.88 8.26 -29.52
N GLY A 48 15.56 8.03 -29.51
CA GLY A 48 14.70 8.39 -28.38
C GLY A 48 15.18 7.77 -27.06
N LEU A 49 15.48 6.46 -27.09
CA LEU A 49 16.07 5.75 -25.96
C LEU A 49 17.43 6.33 -25.55
N LEU A 50 18.32 6.56 -26.52
CA LEU A 50 19.66 7.10 -26.26
C LEU A 50 19.57 8.43 -25.50
N PHE A 51 18.72 9.34 -25.97
CA PHE A 51 18.54 10.65 -25.33
C PHE A 51 17.84 10.53 -23.97
N SER A 52 16.85 9.64 -23.83
CA SER A 52 16.21 9.35 -22.53
C SER A 52 17.22 8.86 -21.48
N VAL A 53 18.12 7.96 -21.86
CA VAL A 53 19.19 7.46 -20.98
C VAL A 53 20.19 8.56 -20.66
N ALA A 54 20.56 9.39 -21.64
CA ALA A 54 21.45 10.52 -21.43
C ALA A 54 20.87 11.54 -20.43
N ILE A 55 19.55 11.76 -20.44
CA ILE A 55 18.86 12.59 -19.43
C ILE A 55 19.07 11.99 -18.04
N CYS A 56 18.81 10.69 -17.85
CA CYS A 56 18.96 10.04 -16.55
C CYS A 56 20.40 10.13 -16.02
N ILE A 57 21.39 9.93 -16.89
CA ILE A 57 22.82 10.07 -16.56
C ILE A 57 23.13 11.51 -16.14
N ASN A 58 22.63 12.50 -16.88
CA ASN A 58 22.81 13.91 -16.52
C ASN A 58 22.15 14.25 -15.19
N THR A 59 20.96 13.73 -14.87
CA THR A 59 20.33 13.91 -13.56
C THR A 59 21.23 13.35 -12.44
N ILE A 60 21.82 12.18 -12.62
CA ILE A 60 22.75 11.59 -11.63
C ILE A 60 23.98 12.48 -11.44
N ILE A 61 24.55 13.02 -12.52
CA ILE A 61 25.67 13.97 -12.46
C ILE A 61 25.24 15.25 -11.74
N ALA A 62 24.05 15.78 -12.04
CA ALA A 62 23.45 16.94 -11.38
C ALA A 62 23.34 16.75 -9.86
N VAL A 63 22.92 15.57 -9.39
CA VAL A 63 22.82 15.29 -7.95
C VAL A 63 24.20 15.12 -7.31
N THR A 64 25.04 14.28 -7.91
CA THR A 64 26.32 13.86 -7.30
C THR A 64 27.39 14.95 -7.34
N LEU A 65 27.48 15.69 -8.46
CA LEU A 65 28.49 16.70 -8.70
C LEU A 65 27.91 18.11 -8.77
N GLY A 66 26.67 18.27 -9.22
CA GLY A 66 25.99 19.56 -9.37
C GLY A 66 25.29 20.08 -8.10
N GLY A 67 25.00 19.19 -7.15
CA GLY A 67 24.26 19.55 -5.93
C GLY A 67 22.76 19.73 -6.06
N LEU A 68 22.15 19.17 -7.10
CA LEU A 68 20.70 19.07 -7.23
C LEU A 68 20.08 18.44 -5.97
N GLY A 69 19.02 19.06 -5.43
CA GLY A 69 18.35 18.63 -4.19
C GLY A 69 19.11 18.95 -2.90
N SER A 70 20.17 19.76 -2.96
CA SER A 70 20.86 20.35 -1.80
C SER A 70 20.80 21.87 -1.85
N HIS A 71 20.79 22.51 -0.69
CA HIS A 71 20.79 23.97 -0.61
C HIS A 71 22.04 24.61 -1.24
N ILE A 72 21.84 25.70 -1.99
CA ILE A 72 22.93 26.51 -2.58
C ILE A 72 23.73 27.21 -1.48
N ARG A 73 25.02 27.43 -1.73
CA ARG A 73 25.88 28.18 -0.82
C ARG A 73 25.73 29.68 -1.02
N LEU A 74 25.54 30.40 0.08
CA LEU A 74 25.47 31.86 0.11
C LEU A 74 26.79 32.43 0.68
N ASP A 75 27.17 33.62 0.22
CA ASP A 75 28.28 34.39 0.82
C ASP A 75 27.86 35.05 2.13
N ALA A 76 28.77 35.79 2.77
CA ALA A 76 28.53 36.45 4.05
C ALA A 76 27.45 37.55 3.95
N GLU A 77 27.25 38.08 2.74
CA GLU A 77 26.30 39.12 2.38
C GLU A 77 24.94 38.54 1.94
N GLY A 78 24.80 37.21 1.88
CA GLY A 78 23.57 36.51 1.51
C GLY A 78 23.36 36.34 -0.01
N ASN A 79 24.35 36.65 -0.84
CA ASN A 79 24.29 36.44 -2.29
C ASN A 79 24.68 35.01 -2.67
N ILE A 80 24.16 34.56 -3.81
CA ILE A 80 24.48 33.23 -4.36
C ILE A 80 25.93 33.18 -4.83
N VAL A 81 26.70 32.21 -4.32
CA VAL A 81 28.07 31.96 -4.78
C VAL A 81 28.03 31.02 -5.98
N LEU A 82 28.49 31.50 -7.13
CA LEU A 82 28.70 30.67 -8.31
C LEU A 82 29.94 29.79 -8.15
N ASP A 83 29.80 28.68 -7.43
CA ASP A 83 30.85 27.70 -7.24
C ASP A 83 30.88 26.64 -8.37
N GLN A 84 31.95 25.84 -8.41
CA GLN A 84 32.11 24.80 -9.42
C GLN A 84 30.95 23.79 -9.43
N ARG A 85 30.34 23.55 -8.26
CA ARG A 85 29.20 22.64 -8.10
C ARG A 85 27.96 23.22 -8.80
N LEU A 86 27.63 24.49 -8.56
CA LEU A 86 26.52 25.16 -9.23
C LEU A 86 26.73 25.27 -10.75
N ILE A 87 27.96 25.51 -11.21
CA ILE A 87 28.29 25.51 -12.65
C ILE A 87 28.00 24.14 -13.28
N ILE A 88 28.40 23.05 -12.63
CA ILE A 88 28.11 21.69 -13.12
C ILE A 88 26.60 21.47 -13.19
N PHE A 89 25.85 21.91 -12.18
CA PHE A 89 24.39 21.84 -12.18
C PHE A 89 23.77 22.57 -13.38
N LEU A 90 24.13 23.83 -13.61
CA LEU A 90 23.60 24.63 -14.74
C LEU A 90 23.94 23.99 -16.10
N GLN A 91 25.15 23.42 -16.24
CA GLN A 91 25.54 22.67 -17.44
C GLN A 91 24.67 21.42 -17.65
N THR A 92 24.42 20.66 -16.59
CA THR A 92 23.58 19.45 -16.66
C THR A 92 22.11 19.78 -16.90
N GLU A 93 21.61 20.90 -16.38
CA GLU A 93 20.26 21.38 -16.61
C GLU A 93 20.05 21.74 -18.09
N PHE A 94 20.93 22.58 -18.64
CA PHE A 94 20.94 22.96 -20.05
C PHE A 94 20.99 21.74 -20.97
N ALA A 95 21.90 20.79 -20.69
CA ALA A 95 22.01 19.56 -21.45
C ALA A 95 20.72 18.71 -21.36
N THR A 96 20.11 18.62 -20.17
CA THR A 96 18.88 17.86 -19.95
C THR A 96 17.71 18.41 -20.76
N GLN A 97 17.58 19.74 -20.85
CA GLN A 97 16.52 20.36 -21.64
C GLN A 97 16.66 20.07 -23.14
N LEU A 98 17.87 20.20 -23.70
CA LEU A 98 18.14 19.84 -25.10
C LEU A 98 17.85 18.37 -25.39
N LEU A 99 18.33 17.48 -24.53
CA LEU A 99 18.12 16.04 -24.66
C LEU A 99 16.64 15.67 -24.53
N SER A 100 15.88 16.36 -23.68
CA SER A 100 14.44 16.13 -23.51
C SER A 100 13.67 16.38 -24.79
N VAL A 101 13.95 17.49 -25.49
CA VAL A 101 13.33 17.81 -26.78
C VAL A 101 13.62 16.71 -27.80
N LEU A 102 14.88 16.30 -27.93
CA LEU A 102 15.28 15.26 -28.87
C LEU A 102 14.64 13.91 -28.56
N SER A 103 14.60 13.51 -27.28
CA SER A 103 13.99 12.27 -26.82
C SER A 103 12.49 12.21 -27.15
N LEU A 104 11.77 13.28 -26.82
CA LEU A 104 10.32 13.37 -27.02
C LEU A 104 9.96 13.40 -28.50
N VAL A 105 10.69 14.16 -29.34
CA VAL A 105 10.47 14.20 -30.79
C VAL A 105 10.66 12.82 -31.40
N CYS A 106 11.80 12.17 -31.14
CA CYS A 106 12.10 10.86 -31.70
C CYS A 106 11.06 9.81 -31.28
N THR A 107 10.66 9.81 -30.01
CA THR A 107 9.66 8.89 -29.48
C THR A 107 8.27 9.13 -30.08
N LYS A 108 7.83 10.38 -30.20
CA LYS A 108 6.53 10.75 -30.79
C LYS A 108 6.47 10.42 -32.28
N LEU A 109 7.56 10.67 -33.02
CA LEU A 109 7.68 10.25 -34.42
C LEU A 109 7.57 8.73 -34.56
N SER A 110 8.23 7.97 -33.68
CA SER A 110 8.11 6.50 -33.64
C SER A 110 6.66 6.04 -33.44
N ILE A 111 5.92 6.63 -32.49
CA ILE A 111 4.51 6.30 -32.22
C ILE A 111 3.63 6.59 -33.44
N VAL A 112 3.74 7.77 -34.04
CA VAL A 112 2.90 8.15 -35.19
C VAL A 112 3.22 7.27 -36.42
N LEU A 113 4.49 6.97 -36.67
CA LEU A 113 4.90 6.04 -37.73
C LEU A 113 4.37 4.62 -37.47
N PHE A 114 4.36 4.19 -36.22
CA PHE A 114 3.76 2.91 -35.81
C PHE A 114 2.24 2.90 -36.04
N TYR A 115 1.52 3.97 -35.71
CA TYR A 115 0.08 4.09 -36.01
C TYR A 115 -0.18 4.04 -37.52
N ARG A 116 0.65 4.71 -38.33
CA ARG A 116 0.58 4.68 -39.79
C ARG A 116 0.78 3.29 -40.39
N ARG A 117 1.48 2.41 -39.68
CA ARG A 117 1.65 1.01 -40.07
C ARG A 117 0.41 0.17 -39.76
N ILE A 118 -0.25 0.41 -38.62
CA ILE A 118 -1.40 -0.39 -38.16
C ILE A 118 -2.69 0.06 -38.82
N PHE A 119 -2.98 1.35 -38.77
CA PHE A 119 -4.25 1.90 -39.21
C PHE A 119 -4.14 2.42 -40.65
N ARG A 120 -5.18 2.17 -41.44
CA ARG A 120 -5.28 2.63 -42.83
C ARG A 120 -6.58 3.41 -43.01
N GLY A 121 -6.51 4.55 -43.71
CA GLY A 121 -7.67 5.39 -44.01
C GLY A 121 -7.25 6.76 -44.51
N LYS A 122 -8.05 7.40 -45.39
CA LYS A 122 -7.71 8.70 -45.99
C LYS A 122 -7.59 9.81 -44.92
N ALA A 123 -8.59 9.95 -44.06
CA ALA A 123 -8.59 10.95 -42.98
C ALA A 123 -7.43 10.72 -41.99
N PHE A 124 -7.24 9.47 -41.57
CA PHE A 124 -6.14 9.10 -40.68
C PHE A 124 -4.75 9.34 -41.29
N SER A 125 -4.57 9.03 -42.58
CA SER A 125 -3.30 9.27 -43.28
C SER A 125 -2.97 10.75 -43.39
N ILE A 126 -3.97 11.62 -43.57
CA ILE A 126 -3.78 13.07 -43.58
C ILE A 126 -3.45 13.56 -42.16
N ALA A 127 -4.26 13.19 -41.16
CA ALA A 127 -4.06 13.61 -39.77
C ALA A 127 -2.68 13.19 -39.22
N SER A 128 -2.28 11.94 -39.45
CA SER A 128 -0.96 11.46 -39.01
C SER A 128 0.21 12.08 -39.79
N LEU A 129 0.03 12.49 -41.05
CA LEU A 129 1.06 13.25 -41.77
C LEU A 129 1.21 14.66 -41.19
N ILE A 130 0.10 15.34 -40.89
CA ILE A 130 0.09 16.65 -40.23
C ILE A 130 0.82 16.54 -38.89
N LEU A 131 0.55 15.51 -38.09
CA LEU A 131 1.26 15.28 -36.83
C LEU A 131 2.77 15.10 -37.02
N LEU A 132 3.22 14.33 -38.01
CA LEU A 132 4.66 14.15 -38.27
C LEU A 132 5.35 15.49 -38.58
N VAL A 133 4.74 16.31 -39.43
CA VAL A 133 5.26 17.65 -39.76
C VAL A 133 5.26 18.55 -38.55
N LEU A 134 4.17 18.56 -37.78
CA LEU A 134 4.03 19.37 -36.58
C LEU A 134 5.06 19.00 -35.51
N ILE A 135 5.23 17.70 -35.20
CA ILE A 135 6.20 17.21 -34.22
C ILE A 135 7.63 17.55 -34.64
N SER A 136 7.95 17.40 -35.93
CA SER A 136 9.28 17.71 -36.45
C SER A 136 9.58 19.22 -36.38
N GLY A 137 8.62 20.06 -36.79
CA GLY A 137 8.74 21.51 -36.71
C GLY A 137 8.83 22.01 -35.26
N TRP A 138 8.01 21.44 -34.37
CA TRP A 138 8.07 21.69 -32.94
C TRP A 138 9.45 21.38 -32.37
N GLY A 139 9.98 20.18 -32.68
CA GLY A 139 11.29 19.73 -32.23
C GLY A 139 12.42 20.63 -32.68
N ILE A 140 12.47 20.97 -33.97
CA ILE A 140 13.50 21.86 -34.53
C ILE A 140 13.41 23.24 -33.87
N SER A 141 12.21 23.80 -33.75
CA SER A 141 12.02 25.14 -33.20
C SER A 141 12.48 25.23 -31.75
N PHE A 142 12.05 24.30 -30.88
CA PHE A 142 12.39 24.35 -29.45
C PHE A 142 13.83 23.89 -29.16
N PHE A 143 14.40 23.02 -29.99
CA PHE A 143 15.81 22.64 -29.89
C PHE A 143 16.72 23.85 -30.12
N PHE A 144 16.51 24.59 -31.21
CA PHE A 144 17.32 25.78 -31.50
C PHE A 144 17.02 26.95 -30.55
N ALA A 145 15.77 27.10 -30.09
CA ALA A 145 15.45 28.09 -29.07
C ALA A 145 16.24 27.81 -27.77
N THR A 146 16.23 26.56 -27.29
CA THR A 146 17.00 26.17 -26.10
C THR A 146 18.51 26.30 -26.34
N LEU A 147 19.02 25.82 -27.48
CA LEU A 147 20.46 25.85 -27.79
C LEU A 147 21.02 27.28 -27.83
N LEU A 148 20.19 28.24 -28.26
CA LEU A 148 20.55 29.63 -28.44
C LEU A 148 19.92 30.53 -27.36
N GLU A 149 19.59 29.98 -26.19
CA GLU A 149 18.99 30.75 -25.10
C GLU A 149 19.87 31.91 -24.62
N CYS A 150 21.19 31.74 -24.73
CA CYS A 150 22.18 32.78 -24.52
C CYS A 150 23.19 32.83 -25.67
N ILE A 151 23.65 34.04 -26.00
CA ILE A 151 24.73 34.27 -26.98
C ILE A 151 25.79 35.17 -26.34
N PRO A 152 27.01 34.65 -26.05
CA PRO A 152 27.50 33.31 -26.36
C PRO A 152 26.99 32.22 -25.39
N ILE A 153 26.84 30.98 -25.86
CA ILE A 153 26.28 29.84 -25.11
C ILE A 153 26.87 29.67 -23.70
N PRO A 154 28.19 29.84 -23.45
CA PRO A 154 28.73 29.68 -22.10
C PRO A 154 28.17 30.62 -21.05
N GLN A 155 27.44 31.68 -21.44
CA GLN A 155 26.77 32.56 -20.49
C GLN A 155 25.67 31.84 -19.70
N VAL A 156 25.08 30.77 -20.24
CA VAL A 156 24.07 29.94 -19.55
C VAL A 156 24.54 29.47 -18.17
N TRP A 157 25.81 29.09 -18.04
CA TRP A 157 26.37 28.55 -16.78
C TRP A 157 27.48 29.44 -16.18
N LYS A 158 27.68 30.65 -16.71
CA LYS A 158 28.66 31.63 -16.20
C LYS A 158 28.02 32.82 -15.52
N THR A 159 26.74 33.09 -15.78
CA THR A 159 25.99 34.18 -15.17
C THR A 159 24.71 33.64 -14.54
N LEU A 160 24.27 34.28 -13.46
CA LEU A 160 23.07 33.86 -12.71
C LEU A 160 21.83 34.58 -13.25
N TYR A 161 20.73 33.84 -13.35
CA TYR A 161 19.44 34.39 -13.77
C TYR A 161 19.00 35.57 -12.87
N GLY A 162 18.42 36.60 -13.49
CA GLY A 162 17.98 37.82 -12.80
C GLY A 162 19.10 38.83 -12.53
N THR A 163 20.34 38.56 -12.95
CA THR A 163 21.41 39.57 -12.92
C THR A 163 21.45 40.38 -14.21
N PRO A 164 21.79 41.69 -14.17
CA PRO A 164 21.94 42.51 -15.37
C PRO A 164 22.96 41.96 -16.38
N GLU A 165 23.95 41.20 -15.90
CA GLU A 165 24.95 40.56 -16.74
C GLU A 165 24.38 39.37 -17.52
N HIS A 166 23.47 38.60 -16.91
CA HIS A 166 22.75 37.51 -17.57
C HIS A 166 21.75 38.03 -18.62
N ASP A 167 20.93 39.02 -18.25
CA ASP A 167 19.91 39.62 -19.13
C ASP A 167 20.48 40.29 -20.39
N LYS A 168 21.78 40.64 -20.36
CA LYS A 168 22.50 41.20 -21.51
C LYS A 168 22.73 40.17 -22.62
N TYR A 169 22.93 38.90 -22.27
CA TYR A 169 23.32 37.84 -23.20
C TYR A 169 22.25 36.78 -23.40
N CYS A 170 21.27 36.70 -22.51
CA CYS A 170 20.23 35.67 -22.46
C CYS A 170 18.84 36.30 -22.54
N TYR A 171 17.90 35.66 -23.25
CA TYR A 171 16.49 36.08 -23.20
C TYR A 171 15.74 35.35 -22.08
N GLN A 172 14.52 35.80 -21.76
CA GLN A 172 13.67 35.18 -20.74
C GLN A 172 13.24 33.75 -21.12
N TYR A 173 14.08 32.77 -20.81
CA TYR A 173 13.91 31.36 -21.14
C TYR A 173 12.73 30.70 -20.40
N VAL A 174 12.32 31.25 -19.25
CA VAL A 174 11.16 30.73 -18.48
C VAL A 174 9.89 30.69 -19.33
N SER A 175 9.64 31.75 -20.11
CA SER A 175 8.49 31.83 -21.02
C SER A 175 8.57 30.80 -22.14
N MET A 176 9.79 30.55 -22.65
CA MET A 176 10.03 29.50 -23.64
C MET A 176 9.77 28.12 -23.06
N PHE A 177 10.22 27.81 -21.83
CA PHE A 177 9.95 26.51 -21.20
C PHE A 177 8.45 26.30 -20.92
N LYS A 178 7.72 27.34 -20.51
CA LYS A 178 6.24 27.29 -20.42
C LYS A 178 5.61 26.93 -21.76
N ALA A 179 6.02 27.61 -22.84
CA ALA A 179 5.52 27.33 -24.18
C ALA A 179 5.87 25.89 -24.62
N THR A 180 7.08 25.43 -24.33
CA THR A 180 7.55 24.07 -24.63
C THR A 180 6.69 23.03 -23.91
N ALA A 181 6.48 23.17 -22.60
CA ALA A 181 5.75 22.20 -21.81
C ALA A 181 4.27 22.10 -22.20
N ILE A 182 3.59 23.25 -22.40
CA ILE A 182 2.18 23.30 -22.79
C ILE A 182 1.99 22.73 -24.20
N SER A 183 2.80 23.16 -25.17
CA SER A 183 2.69 22.67 -26.54
C SER A 183 3.04 21.17 -26.64
N ASN A 184 3.99 20.67 -25.84
CA ASN A 184 4.30 19.25 -25.74
C ASN A 184 3.07 18.43 -25.32
N MET A 185 2.38 18.85 -24.26
CA MET A 185 1.15 18.22 -23.77
C MET A 185 0.04 18.23 -24.82
N ILE A 186 -0.13 19.34 -25.54
CA ILE A 186 -1.11 19.44 -26.65
C ILE A 186 -0.81 18.40 -27.73
N VAL A 187 0.47 18.23 -28.09
CA VAL A 187 0.90 17.22 -29.06
C VAL A 187 0.59 15.81 -28.57
N ASP A 188 0.78 15.52 -27.27
CA ASP A 188 0.46 14.21 -26.70
C ASP A 188 -1.03 13.88 -26.78
N VAL A 189 -1.90 14.85 -26.44
CA VAL A 189 -3.35 14.71 -26.58
C VAL A 189 -3.73 14.51 -28.05
N ALA A 190 -3.10 15.23 -28.98
CA ALA A 190 -3.36 15.10 -30.40
C ALA A 190 -2.98 13.70 -30.93
N ILE A 191 -1.81 13.17 -30.54
CA ILE A 191 -1.36 11.81 -30.89
C ILE A 191 -2.32 10.75 -30.34
N LEU A 192 -2.75 10.90 -29.08
CA LEU A 192 -3.65 9.95 -28.43
C LEU A 192 -5.04 9.93 -29.08
N SER A 193 -5.52 11.08 -29.54
CA SER A 193 -6.88 11.24 -30.07
C SER A 193 -7.06 10.64 -31.48
N VAL A 194 -6.02 10.67 -32.31
CA VAL A 194 -6.13 10.29 -33.74
C VAL A 194 -6.62 8.85 -33.99
N PRO A 195 -6.19 7.81 -33.26
CA PRO A 195 -6.64 6.44 -33.53
C PRO A 195 -7.93 6.04 -32.77
N ILE A 196 -8.44 6.84 -31.83
CA ILE A 196 -9.63 6.51 -31.01
C ILE A 196 -10.89 6.27 -31.88
N PRO A 197 -11.26 7.15 -32.84
CA PRO A 197 -12.46 6.94 -33.65
C PRO A 197 -12.40 5.65 -34.49
N ILE A 198 -11.20 5.26 -34.93
CA ILE A 198 -11.00 4.05 -35.74
C ILE A 198 -11.19 2.80 -34.87
N VAL A 199 -10.64 2.83 -33.66
CA VAL A 199 -10.69 1.70 -32.71
C VAL A 199 -12.11 1.46 -32.20
N TRP A 200 -12.88 2.50 -31.93
CA TRP A 200 -14.26 2.36 -31.45
C TRP A 200 -15.22 1.80 -32.50
N ASN A 201 -14.96 2.09 -33.78
CA ASN A 201 -15.74 1.55 -34.90
C ASN A 201 -15.28 0.16 -35.35
N LEU A 202 -14.22 -0.40 -34.74
CA LEU A 202 -13.67 -1.69 -35.11
C LEU A 202 -14.46 -2.84 -34.48
N LYS A 203 -15.01 -3.74 -35.31
CA LYS A 203 -15.71 -4.96 -34.87
C LYS A 203 -14.71 -6.04 -34.41
N VAL A 204 -14.08 -5.86 -33.24
CA VAL A 204 -13.14 -6.84 -32.63
C VAL A 204 -13.71 -7.50 -31.38
N SER A 205 -13.20 -8.69 -31.07
CA SER A 205 -13.53 -9.42 -29.84
C SER A 205 -13.20 -8.60 -28.58
N THR A 206 -13.98 -8.76 -27.51
CA THR A 206 -13.84 -7.99 -26.26
C THR A 206 -12.43 -8.05 -25.67
N LYS A 207 -11.74 -9.20 -25.80
CA LYS A 207 -10.35 -9.39 -25.36
C LYS A 207 -9.36 -8.52 -26.15
N GLN A 208 -9.55 -8.37 -27.45
CA GLN A 208 -8.73 -7.49 -28.29
C GLN A 208 -9.08 -6.03 -28.06
N LYS A 209 -10.36 -5.72 -27.81
CA LYS A 209 -10.80 -4.37 -27.45
C LYS A 209 -10.16 -3.91 -26.14
N LEU A 210 -10.13 -4.77 -25.12
CA LEU A 210 -9.47 -4.49 -23.83
C LEU A 210 -7.96 -4.27 -23.99
N ALA A 211 -7.27 -5.11 -24.76
CA ALA A 211 -5.83 -4.96 -25.01
C ALA A 211 -5.51 -3.66 -25.77
N ILE A 212 -6.36 -3.26 -26.71
CA ILE A 212 -6.22 -2.00 -27.44
C ILE A 212 -6.50 -0.83 -26.49
N SER A 213 -7.58 -0.86 -25.70
CA SER A 213 -7.89 0.15 -24.67
C SER A 213 -6.76 0.32 -23.65
N GLY A 214 -6.06 -0.76 -23.27
CA GLY A 214 -4.89 -0.69 -22.37
C GLY A 214 -3.73 0.13 -22.94
N ILE A 215 -3.51 0.09 -24.26
CA ILE A 215 -2.49 0.92 -24.93
C ILE A 215 -2.87 2.40 -24.87
N PHE A 216 -4.16 2.73 -25.06
CA PHE A 216 -4.65 4.10 -24.95
C PHE A 216 -4.61 4.63 -23.52
N LEU A 217 -4.90 3.79 -22.53
CA LEU A 217 -4.77 4.14 -21.11
C LEU A 217 -3.34 4.51 -20.73
N LEU A 218 -2.34 3.79 -21.25
CA LEU A 218 -0.95 4.18 -21.01
C LEU A 218 -0.58 5.49 -21.73
N GLY A 219 -1.11 5.72 -22.93
CA GLY A 219 -0.96 7.01 -23.60
C GLY A 219 -1.60 8.16 -22.81
N ALA A 220 -2.76 7.93 -22.18
CA ALA A 220 -3.39 8.90 -21.28
C ALA A 220 -2.56 9.13 -20.00
N PHE A 221 -1.87 8.10 -19.51
CA PHE A 221 -0.96 8.23 -18.37
C PHE A 221 0.22 9.17 -18.68
N VAL A 222 0.81 9.09 -19.88
CA VAL A 222 1.86 10.03 -20.32
C VAL A 222 1.37 11.48 -20.30
N VAL A 223 0.13 11.72 -20.77
CA VAL A 223 -0.48 13.07 -20.69
C VAL A 223 -0.60 13.55 -19.24
N GLY A 224 -0.97 12.66 -18.30
CA GLY A 224 -1.02 12.98 -16.88
C GLY A 224 0.34 13.42 -16.31
N ILE A 225 1.42 12.75 -16.73
CA ILE A 225 2.80 13.12 -16.36
C ILE A 225 3.16 14.50 -16.93
N SER A 226 2.78 14.80 -18.18
CA SER A 226 3.00 16.11 -18.79
C SER A 226 2.27 17.23 -18.02
N ILE A 227 1.06 16.97 -17.53
CA ILE A 227 0.29 17.90 -16.69
C ILE A 227 0.99 18.12 -15.34
N ALA A 228 1.42 17.05 -14.68
CA ALA A 228 2.15 17.14 -13.42
C ALA A 228 3.43 17.97 -13.57
N ARG A 229 4.22 17.75 -14.64
CA ARG A 229 5.40 18.56 -14.94
C ARG A 229 5.06 20.05 -15.07
N ILE A 230 3.98 20.41 -15.78
CA ILE A 230 3.56 21.81 -15.93
C ILE A 230 3.21 22.39 -14.55
N TYR A 231 2.44 21.67 -13.73
CA TYR A 231 2.08 22.11 -12.38
C TYR A 231 3.31 22.39 -11.52
N PHE A 232 4.23 21.43 -11.43
CA PHE A 232 5.45 21.60 -10.64
C PHE A 232 6.38 22.67 -11.21
N PHE A 233 6.46 22.82 -12.54
CA PHE A 233 7.22 23.91 -13.16
C PHE A 233 6.65 25.28 -12.78
N TYR A 234 5.32 25.44 -12.78
CA TYR A 234 4.69 26.69 -12.35
C TYR A 234 4.94 26.97 -10.86
N GLN A 235 4.82 25.95 -10.01
CA GLN A 235 5.12 26.05 -8.59
C GLN A 235 6.59 26.44 -8.35
N SER A 236 7.53 25.74 -8.98
CA SER A 236 8.95 26.08 -8.95
C SER A 236 9.17 27.52 -9.41
N SER A 237 8.56 27.93 -10.54
CA SER A 237 8.68 29.28 -11.12
C SER A 237 8.21 30.39 -10.18
N ALA A 238 7.16 30.14 -9.39
CA ALA A 238 6.66 31.07 -8.39
C ALA A 238 7.59 31.13 -7.15
N SER A 239 8.20 30.01 -6.76
CA SER A 239 9.13 29.94 -5.63
C SER A 239 10.49 30.61 -5.90
N TYR A 240 10.88 30.84 -7.16
CA TYR A 240 12.08 31.63 -7.50
C TYR A 240 11.98 33.09 -7.07
N GLU A 241 10.77 33.64 -6.95
CA GLU A 241 10.58 35.04 -6.53
C GLU A 241 10.77 35.23 -5.02
N ASP A 242 10.56 34.16 -4.23
CA ASP A 242 10.56 34.22 -2.75
C ASP A 242 11.75 33.50 -2.07
N THR A 243 12.47 32.61 -2.75
CA THR A 243 13.56 31.81 -2.14
C THR A 243 14.77 31.64 -3.07
N LEU A 244 15.98 31.92 -2.55
CA LEU A 244 17.26 31.89 -3.27
C LEU A 244 17.79 30.48 -3.64
N ASP A 245 16.99 29.43 -3.49
CA ASP A 245 17.45 28.04 -3.55
C ASP A 245 16.97 27.26 -4.78
N ILE A 246 17.59 27.57 -5.92
CA ILE A 246 17.24 27.06 -7.25
C ILE A 246 17.36 25.53 -7.32
N THR A 247 18.42 24.94 -6.74
CA THR A 247 18.74 23.51 -6.84
C THR A 247 17.76 22.61 -6.09
N VAL A 248 17.08 23.12 -5.05
CA VAL A 248 16.02 22.37 -4.34
C VAL A 248 14.68 22.55 -5.06
N ASN A 249 14.35 23.79 -5.45
CA ASN A 249 13.06 24.12 -6.03
C ASN A 249 12.85 23.56 -7.43
N ILE A 250 13.90 23.41 -8.23
CA ILE A 250 13.81 22.88 -9.60
C ILE A 250 13.84 21.34 -9.66
N ALA A 251 14.26 20.67 -8.58
CA ALA A 251 14.42 19.22 -8.55
C ALA A 251 13.15 18.44 -8.93
N PRO A 252 11.93 18.81 -8.48
CA PRO A 252 10.69 18.16 -8.93
C PRO A 252 10.47 18.29 -10.44
N THR A 253 10.77 19.45 -11.03
CA THR A 253 10.61 19.69 -12.48
C THR A 253 11.52 18.77 -13.30
N LEU A 254 12.79 18.66 -12.91
CA LEU A 254 13.75 17.78 -13.60
C LEU A 254 13.36 16.31 -13.47
N TYR A 255 12.92 15.91 -12.27
CA TYR A 255 12.37 14.59 -12.01
C TYR A 255 11.20 14.24 -12.95
N TRP A 256 10.20 15.10 -13.06
CA TRP A 256 9.05 14.86 -13.93
C TRP A 256 9.41 14.85 -15.43
N THR A 257 10.45 15.60 -15.83
CA THR A 257 10.94 15.62 -17.21
C THR A 257 11.60 14.30 -17.61
N GLU A 258 12.39 13.72 -16.71
CA GLU A 258 13.01 12.40 -16.88
C GLU A 258 11.98 11.27 -16.96
N LEU A 259 10.95 11.32 -16.10
CA LEU A 259 9.84 10.37 -16.13
C LEU A 259 9.08 10.42 -17.45
N GLU A 260 8.77 11.62 -17.95
CA GLU A 260 8.04 11.81 -19.20
C GLU A 260 8.79 11.18 -20.37
N ALA A 261 10.09 11.47 -20.52
CA ALA A 261 10.92 10.90 -21.57
C ALA A 261 10.96 9.37 -21.51
N SER A 262 11.18 8.81 -20.31
CA SER A 262 11.35 7.37 -20.12
C SER A 262 10.05 6.60 -20.33
N ILE A 263 8.93 7.11 -19.81
CA ILE A 263 7.61 6.46 -19.94
C ILE A 263 7.08 6.63 -21.36
N ALA A 264 7.38 7.73 -22.05
CA ALA A 264 7.09 7.87 -23.48
C ALA A 264 7.77 6.75 -24.29
N VAL A 265 9.06 6.45 -24.05
CA VAL A 265 9.77 5.37 -24.74
C VAL A 265 9.15 4.00 -24.44
N ILE A 266 8.83 3.72 -23.17
CA ILE A 266 8.18 2.47 -22.75
C ILE A 266 6.82 2.31 -23.43
N SER A 267 6.00 3.36 -23.41
CA SER A 267 4.66 3.35 -24.00
C SER A 267 4.68 3.16 -25.52
N ALA A 268 5.68 3.73 -26.21
CA ALA A 268 5.89 3.49 -27.64
C ALA A 268 6.20 2.02 -27.95
N CYS A 269 6.80 1.28 -27.00
CA CYS A 269 7.19 -0.12 -27.17
C CYS A 269 6.06 -1.10 -26.91
N LEU A 270 5.17 -0.84 -25.95
CA LEU A 270 4.13 -1.79 -25.52
C LEU A 270 3.26 -2.40 -26.64
N PRO A 271 2.78 -1.63 -27.64
CA PRO A 271 1.92 -2.18 -28.69
C PRO A 271 2.59 -3.31 -29.50
N THR A 272 3.92 -3.31 -29.54
CA THR A 272 4.70 -4.32 -30.27
C THR A 272 4.99 -5.57 -29.46
N LEU A 273 4.75 -5.57 -28.14
CA LEU A 273 5.12 -6.67 -27.22
C LEU A 273 4.10 -7.81 -27.17
N LYS A 274 2.92 -7.65 -27.77
CA LYS A 274 1.88 -8.70 -27.84
C LYS A 274 2.39 -10.12 -28.21
N PRO A 275 3.27 -10.30 -29.21
CA PRO A 275 3.84 -11.60 -29.58
C PRO A 275 4.79 -12.17 -28.51
N LEU A 276 5.53 -11.29 -27.84
CA LEU A 276 6.43 -11.64 -26.76
C LEU A 276 5.63 -12.21 -25.58
N PHE A 277 4.49 -11.63 -25.22
CA PHE A 277 3.63 -12.19 -24.17
C PHE A 277 3.11 -13.60 -24.50
N SER A 278 2.86 -13.90 -25.78
CA SER A 278 2.49 -15.25 -26.18
C SER A 278 3.66 -16.24 -26.24
N HIS A 279 4.90 -15.76 -26.43
CA HIS A 279 6.09 -16.60 -26.58
C HIS A 279 6.87 -16.79 -25.26
N LEU A 280 6.93 -15.74 -24.45
CA LEU A 280 7.51 -15.73 -23.12
C LEU A 280 6.49 -16.10 -22.04
N GLY A 281 5.20 -16.23 -22.34
CA GLY A 281 4.23 -16.73 -21.35
C GLY A 281 4.69 -18.03 -20.66
N PRO A 282 5.17 -19.05 -21.39
CA PRO A 282 5.77 -20.26 -20.81
C PRO A 282 7.11 -20.00 -20.10
N ILE A 283 7.98 -19.17 -20.68
CA ILE A 283 9.35 -18.92 -20.19
C ILE A 283 9.36 -17.99 -18.97
N LEU A 284 8.47 -17.00 -18.86
CA LEU A 284 8.32 -16.12 -17.70
C LEU A 284 7.71 -16.88 -16.52
N VAL A 285 6.86 -17.88 -16.78
CA VAL A 285 6.42 -18.85 -15.76
C VAL A 285 7.60 -19.73 -15.32
N GLU A 286 8.52 -20.10 -16.24
CA GLU A 286 9.75 -20.84 -15.94
C GLU A 286 10.90 -19.97 -15.32
N PHE A 287 10.93 -18.67 -15.62
CA PHE A 287 11.92 -17.70 -15.10
C PHE A 287 11.48 -17.12 -13.77
N ALA A 288 10.18 -16.89 -13.57
CA ALA A 288 9.61 -16.57 -12.26
C ALA A 288 9.89 -17.72 -11.27
N SER A 289 9.74 -18.98 -11.69
CA SER A 289 10.15 -20.13 -10.87
C SER A 289 11.66 -20.25 -10.64
N LYS A 290 12.52 -19.76 -11.56
CA LYS A 290 13.99 -19.73 -11.38
C LYS A 290 14.53 -18.53 -10.59
N PHE A 291 13.88 -17.36 -10.64
CA PHE A 291 14.25 -16.19 -9.81
C PHE A 291 13.87 -16.39 -8.34
N THR A 292 12.79 -17.13 -8.06
CA THR A 292 12.48 -17.64 -6.71
C THR A 292 13.58 -18.60 -6.22
N LEU A 293 14.21 -19.37 -7.12
CA LEU A 293 15.31 -20.27 -6.80
C LEU A 293 16.66 -19.57 -6.57
N ALA A 294 16.99 -18.52 -7.35
CA ALA A 294 18.28 -17.83 -7.29
C ALA A 294 18.40 -16.86 -6.08
N SER A 295 17.28 -16.28 -5.62
CA SER A 295 17.23 -15.56 -4.34
C SER A 295 17.34 -16.53 -3.15
N ALA A 296 16.81 -17.75 -3.31
CA ALA A 296 16.96 -18.81 -2.31
C ALA A 296 18.40 -19.36 -2.21
N THR A 297 19.16 -19.45 -3.32
CA THR A 297 20.50 -20.06 -3.29
C THR A 297 21.58 -19.19 -2.65
N LYS A 298 21.52 -17.85 -2.79
CA LYS A 298 22.45 -16.95 -2.08
C LYS A 298 22.16 -16.81 -0.58
N SER A 299 20.92 -17.10 -0.17
CA SER A 299 20.55 -17.24 1.24
C SER A 299 20.86 -18.65 1.80
N PHE A 300 21.11 -19.64 0.92
CA PHE A 300 21.34 -21.04 1.31
C PHE A 300 22.77 -21.36 1.74
N GLU A 301 23.77 -20.52 1.40
CA GLU A 301 25.15 -20.69 1.88
C GLU A 301 25.45 -19.97 3.20
N ARG A 302 24.51 -19.19 3.75
CA ARG A 302 24.66 -18.49 5.04
C ARG A 302 23.62 -18.83 6.10
N LEU A 303 22.86 -19.91 5.93
CA LEU A 303 22.04 -20.44 7.02
C LEU A 303 22.68 -21.70 7.59
N PRO A 304 22.97 -21.74 8.92
CA PRO A 304 23.48 -22.93 9.56
C PRO A 304 22.49 -24.08 9.36
N ARG A 305 23.01 -25.29 9.15
CA ARG A 305 22.23 -26.53 9.28
C ARG A 305 21.68 -26.60 10.71
N GLY A 306 20.45 -26.18 10.88
CA GLY A 306 19.68 -26.26 12.12
C GLY A 306 18.20 -26.07 11.79
N ALA A 307 17.48 -27.18 11.74
CA ALA A 307 16.02 -27.19 11.69
C ALA A 307 15.48 -26.57 12.99
N GLY A 308 14.53 -25.64 12.88
CA GLY A 308 13.89 -25.03 14.05
C GLY A 308 12.82 -23.99 13.73
N ASP A 309 13.18 -22.89 13.05
CA ASP A 309 12.35 -21.67 13.09
C ASP A 309 12.05 -21.10 11.70
N LEU A 310 11.09 -21.68 10.98
CA LEU A 310 10.39 -20.96 9.89
C LEU A 310 9.17 -20.27 10.50
N ASP A 311 9.27 -18.95 10.60
CA ASP A 311 8.36 -18.05 11.29
C ASP A 311 6.93 -18.09 10.74
N ARG A 312 5.98 -18.51 11.59
CA ARG A 312 4.52 -18.57 11.33
C ARG A 312 3.97 -17.22 10.85
N ASP A 313 4.61 -16.10 11.18
CA ASP A 313 4.08 -14.76 10.93
C ASP A 313 4.47 -14.16 9.58
N SER A 314 5.49 -14.71 8.90
CA SER A 314 5.71 -14.38 7.49
C SER A 314 4.50 -14.80 6.64
N LEU A 315 3.83 -15.90 7.01
CA LEU A 315 2.66 -16.44 6.30
C LEU A 315 1.35 -15.75 6.68
N LYS A 316 1.14 -15.45 7.97
CA LYS A 316 -0.02 -14.65 8.42
C LYS A 316 0.06 -13.21 7.90
N GLY A 317 1.27 -12.64 7.90
CA GLY A 317 1.51 -11.29 7.48
C GLY A 317 1.42 -11.10 5.98
N SER A 318 2.27 -11.80 5.20
CA SER A 318 2.44 -11.60 3.74
C SER A 318 1.18 -11.72 2.89
N ARG A 319 0.04 -12.14 3.47
CA ARG A 319 -1.16 -12.52 2.74
C ARG A 319 -2.47 -12.05 3.37
N SER A 320 -2.46 -11.44 4.56
CA SER A 320 -3.68 -10.96 5.22
C SER A 320 -4.31 -9.73 4.56
N SER A 321 -3.59 -9.06 3.67
CA SER A 321 -4.03 -7.83 3.03
C SER A 321 -4.38 -8.01 1.55
N ASP A 322 -4.22 -9.23 1.06
CA ASP A 322 -4.83 -9.64 -0.18
C ASP A 322 -6.31 -9.86 0.16
N VAL A 323 -7.15 -8.83 -0.02
CA VAL A 323 -8.61 -9.01 -0.21
C VAL A 323 -8.86 -10.16 -1.21
N GLY A 324 -7.88 -10.43 -2.08
CA GLY A 324 -7.81 -11.58 -2.93
C GLY A 324 -7.38 -12.94 -2.33
N LEU A 325 -6.75 -13.09 -1.16
CA LEU A 325 -6.57 -14.43 -0.56
C LEU A 325 -7.91 -14.98 -0.08
N VAL A 326 -8.71 -14.09 0.55
CA VAL A 326 -10.03 -14.40 1.08
C VAL A 326 -11.00 -14.76 -0.04
N ASN A 327 -11.09 -13.97 -1.12
CA ASN A 327 -11.99 -14.29 -2.24
C ASN A 327 -11.42 -15.24 -3.32
N ARG A 328 -10.39 -16.04 -2.99
CA ARG A 328 -9.83 -17.07 -3.89
C ARG A 328 -9.64 -18.45 -3.26
N CYS A 329 -9.71 -18.57 -1.93
CA CYS A 329 -9.82 -19.87 -1.25
C CYS A 329 -11.26 -20.44 -1.29
N GLU A 330 -12.24 -19.62 -1.68
CA GLU A 330 -13.69 -19.88 -1.80
C GLU A 330 -14.15 -21.14 -2.56
N ALA A 331 -13.26 -21.95 -3.12
CA ALA A 331 -13.69 -23.00 -4.03
C ALA A 331 -13.31 -24.42 -3.65
N ILE A 332 -12.51 -24.60 -2.60
CA ILE A 332 -12.17 -25.94 -2.14
C ILE A 332 -12.67 -26.06 -0.72
N HIS A 333 -13.70 -26.88 -0.54
CA HIS A 333 -13.91 -27.65 0.68
C HIS A 333 -12.65 -28.50 0.92
N MET A 334 -11.53 -27.88 1.32
CA MET A 334 -10.27 -28.56 1.62
C MET A 334 -10.37 -29.37 2.91
N GLN A 335 -11.52 -29.27 3.60
CA GLN A 335 -11.90 -30.05 4.77
C GLN A 335 -11.68 -31.57 4.59
N ASN A 336 -11.55 -32.07 3.35
CA ASN A 336 -11.40 -33.50 3.06
C ASN A 336 -10.12 -33.86 2.27
N ILE A 337 -9.14 -32.97 2.09
CA ILE A 337 -7.81 -33.38 1.56
C ILE A 337 -6.96 -33.87 2.74
N ASP A 338 -7.48 -34.87 3.46
CA ASP A 338 -6.87 -35.45 4.67
C ASP A 338 -6.00 -36.69 4.38
N GLU A 339 -5.70 -37.00 3.11
CA GLU A 339 -4.91 -38.18 2.73
C GLU A 339 -3.66 -37.83 1.88
N PRO A 340 -2.50 -38.45 2.19
CA PRO A 340 -1.69 -38.20 3.38
C PRO A 340 -0.61 -37.17 3.08
N LEU A 341 -0.39 -36.28 4.05
CA LEU A 341 0.70 -35.30 4.09
C LEU A 341 2.04 -35.94 3.67
N GLY A 342 2.56 -35.53 2.51
CA GLY A 342 3.80 -36.05 1.93
C GLY A 342 3.63 -37.04 0.77
N LYS A 343 2.40 -37.35 0.34
CA LYS A 343 2.14 -38.11 -0.90
C LYS A 343 1.67 -37.19 -2.03
N GLU A 344 1.97 -37.64 -3.25
CA GLU A 344 1.45 -37.07 -4.48
C GLU A 344 0.07 -37.66 -4.79
N ALA A 345 -0.88 -36.84 -5.21
CA ALA A 345 -2.24 -37.25 -5.58
C ALA A 345 -2.63 -36.68 -6.94
N SER A 346 -3.28 -37.48 -7.78
CA SER A 346 -3.85 -37.03 -9.04
C SER A 346 -5.12 -36.22 -8.82
N PHE A 347 -5.50 -35.41 -9.81
CA PHE A 347 -6.78 -34.70 -9.78
C PHE A 347 -7.99 -35.64 -9.64
N ALA A 348 -7.89 -36.90 -10.12
CA ALA A 348 -8.96 -37.88 -10.00
C ALA A 348 -9.10 -38.41 -8.56
N GLU A 349 -7.97 -38.64 -7.89
CA GLU A 349 -7.96 -39.07 -6.48
C GLU A 349 -8.48 -37.95 -5.56
N ILE A 350 -8.07 -36.71 -5.80
CA ILE A 350 -8.58 -35.54 -5.05
C ILE A 350 -10.08 -35.34 -5.31
N ALA A 351 -10.54 -35.53 -6.55
CA ALA A 351 -11.97 -35.48 -6.88
C ALA A 351 -12.77 -36.57 -6.15
N ALA A 352 -12.22 -37.78 -6.05
CA ALA A 352 -12.85 -38.88 -5.30
C ALA A 352 -12.91 -38.59 -3.80
N ALA A 353 -11.85 -38.03 -3.22
CA ALA A 353 -11.78 -37.69 -1.79
C ALA A 353 -12.69 -36.52 -1.40
N THR A 354 -12.82 -35.52 -2.27
CA THR A 354 -13.62 -34.31 -2.01
C THR A 354 -15.07 -34.41 -2.47
N GLY A 355 -15.41 -35.38 -3.31
CA GLY A 355 -16.71 -35.49 -3.97
C GLY A 355 -16.97 -34.45 -5.07
N LEU A 356 -15.95 -33.69 -5.47
CA LEU A 356 -16.05 -32.65 -6.50
C LEU A 356 -15.76 -33.20 -7.90
N ASP A 357 -16.29 -32.53 -8.93
CA ASP A 357 -15.94 -32.84 -10.33
C ASP A 357 -14.43 -32.65 -10.58
N GLN A 358 -13.81 -33.61 -11.29
CA GLN A 358 -12.37 -33.59 -11.58
C GLN A 358 -11.94 -32.34 -12.38
N GLY A 359 -12.79 -31.83 -13.27
CA GLY A 359 -12.55 -30.59 -13.99
C GLY A 359 -12.53 -29.38 -13.07
N LEU A 360 -13.44 -29.32 -12.09
CA LEU A 360 -13.47 -28.28 -11.05
C LEU A 360 -12.25 -28.36 -10.13
N VAL A 361 -11.92 -29.54 -9.59
CA VAL A 361 -10.73 -29.75 -8.76
C VAL A 361 -9.47 -29.26 -9.46
N ARG A 362 -9.30 -29.63 -10.74
CA ARG A 362 -8.17 -29.19 -11.55
C ARG A 362 -8.08 -27.68 -11.69
N ARG A 363 -9.21 -27.00 -11.90
CA ARG A 363 -9.27 -25.53 -12.03
C ARG A 363 -8.90 -24.86 -10.71
N PHE A 364 -9.43 -25.34 -9.60
CA PHE A 364 -9.19 -24.74 -8.28
C PHE A 364 -7.78 -24.99 -7.78
N ILE A 365 -7.28 -26.23 -7.87
CA ILE A 365 -5.91 -26.55 -7.43
C ILE A 365 -4.87 -25.82 -8.28
N ARG A 366 -5.03 -25.75 -9.61
CA ARG A 366 -4.07 -24.99 -10.44
C ARG A 366 -4.08 -23.49 -10.16
N HIS A 367 -5.23 -22.96 -9.77
CA HIS A 367 -5.32 -21.59 -9.31
C HIS A 367 -4.65 -21.40 -7.94
N ALA A 368 -4.84 -22.33 -7.00
CA ALA A 368 -4.16 -22.35 -5.71
C ALA A 368 -2.63 -22.43 -5.86
N ILE A 369 -2.14 -23.22 -6.83
CA ILE A 369 -0.70 -23.32 -7.15
C ILE A 369 -0.11 -21.97 -7.60
N VAL A 370 -0.85 -21.16 -8.37
CA VAL A 370 -0.42 -19.80 -8.75
C VAL A 370 -0.36 -18.85 -7.53
N LYS A 371 -0.96 -19.25 -6.41
CA LYS A 371 -0.89 -18.56 -5.11
C LYS A 371 0.04 -19.29 -4.14
N ASP A 372 0.94 -20.15 -4.62
CA ASP A 372 1.86 -20.95 -3.81
C ASP A 372 1.14 -21.76 -2.71
N ILE A 373 -0.07 -22.25 -2.97
CA ILE A 373 -0.78 -23.21 -2.13
C ILE A 373 -0.86 -24.50 -2.96
N PHE A 374 -0.16 -25.55 -2.54
CA PHE A 374 0.16 -26.76 -3.32
C PHE A 374 1.22 -26.56 -4.42
N VAL A 375 1.66 -27.66 -5.03
CA VAL A 375 2.53 -27.73 -6.20
C VAL A 375 2.07 -28.84 -7.14
N GLU A 376 2.21 -28.65 -8.46
CA GLU A 376 1.99 -29.70 -9.47
C GLU A 376 3.37 -30.17 -9.98
N PRO A 377 4.06 -31.11 -9.30
CA PRO A 377 5.43 -31.51 -9.67
C PRO A 377 5.51 -32.12 -11.06
N ARG A 378 4.43 -32.77 -11.52
CA ARG A 378 4.27 -33.32 -12.86
C ARG A 378 2.83 -33.12 -13.33
N PRO A 379 2.60 -32.95 -14.66
CA PRO A 379 1.27 -32.70 -15.18
C PRO A 379 0.24 -33.73 -14.69
N GLY A 380 -0.83 -33.26 -14.04
CA GLY A 380 -1.91 -34.10 -13.52
C GLY A 380 -1.77 -34.55 -12.08
N ILE A 381 -0.63 -34.29 -11.43
CA ILE A 381 -0.29 -34.76 -10.08
C ILE A 381 0.00 -33.56 -9.18
N VAL A 382 -0.58 -33.56 -7.99
CA VAL A 382 -0.57 -32.48 -7.00
C VAL A 382 0.14 -32.97 -5.74
N ALA A 383 0.92 -32.11 -5.10
CA ALA A 383 1.52 -32.35 -3.80
C ALA A 383 1.40 -31.12 -2.89
N HIS A 384 1.46 -31.34 -1.58
CA HIS A 384 1.54 -30.25 -0.61
C HIS A 384 2.90 -29.53 -0.69
N ASN A 385 2.87 -28.21 -0.54
CA ASN A 385 4.00 -27.38 -0.16
C ASN A 385 3.84 -26.91 1.30
N ALA A 386 4.81 -26.16 1.84
CA ALA A 386 4.81 -25.69 3.22
C ALA A 386 3.52 -24.94 3.62
N VAL A 387 2.95 -24.14 2.72
CA VAL A 387 1.73 -23.34 2.98
C VAL A 387 0.49 -24.22 3.06
N SER A 388 0.27 -25.07 2.06
CA SER A 388 -0.85 -26.03 2.07
C SER A 388 -0.75 -27.04 3.20
N ARG A 389 0.47 -27.33 3.68
CA ARG A 389 0.72 -28.18 4.83
C ARG A 389 0.37 -27.46 6.13
N LEU A 390 0.77 -26.20 6.29
CA LEU A 390 0.37 -25.38 7.44
C LEU A 390 -1.16 -25.26 7.52
N LEU A 391 -1.84 -25.04 6.39
CA LEU A 391 -3.31 -24.97 6.35
C LEU A 391 -4.00 -26.29 6.75
N ALA A 392 -3.37 -27.43 6.48
CA ALA A 392 -3.91 -28.74 6.82
C ALA A 392 -3.55 -29.19 8.25
N GLU A 393 -2.35 -28.86 8.73
CA GLU A 393 -1.83 -29.31 10.03
C GLU A 393 -2.14 -28.36 11.19
N ASP A 394 -2.31 -27.06 10.93
CA ASP A 394 -2.54 -26.04 11.96
C ASP A 394 -4.02 -25.65 12.03
N GLN A 395 -4.74 -26.23 13.00
CA GLN A 395 -6.16 -25.98 13.22
C GLN A 395 -6.50 -24.50 13.43
N VAL A 396 -5.59 -23.71 14.02
CA VAL A 396 -5.81 -22.29 14.29
C VAL A 396 -5.77 -21.49 12.99
N VAL A 397 -4.81 -21.80 12.10
CA VAL A 397 -4.73 -21.18 10.76
C VAL A 397 -5.89 -21.64 9.88
N HIS A 398 -6.26 -22.92 9.96
CA HIS A 398 -7.43 -23.47 9.27
C HIS A 398 -8.73 -22.76 9.68
N ASP A 399 -8.98 -22.64 10.98
CA ASP A 399 -10.18 -22.00 11.50
C ASP A 399 -10.20 -20.49 11.19
N TRP A 400 -9.04 -19.83 11.18
CA TRP A 400 -8.90 -18.44 10.73
C TRP A 400 -9.33 -18.26 9.26
N VAL A 401 -8.80 -19.07 8.35
CA VAL A 401 -9.19 -19.03 6.93
C VAL A 401 -10.69 -19.32 6.78
N GLY A 402 -11.22 -20.29 7.53
CA GLY A 402 -12.64 -20.62 7.51
C GLY A 402 -13.52 -19.48 8.03
N ALA A 403 -13.14 -18.79 9.11
CA ALA A 403 -13.89 -17.64 9.62
C ALA A 403 -13.88 -16.48 8.61
N SER A 404 -12.73 -16.19 8.00
CA SER A 404 -12.63 -15.13 6.99
C SER A 404 -13.46 -15.43 5.74
N THR A 405 -13.49 -16.68 5.29
CA THR A 405 -14.16 -17.07 4.04
C THR A 405 -15.65 -17.33 4.19
N ASP A 406 -16.08 -18.01 5.25
CA ASP A 406 -17.49 -18.39 5.41
C ASP A 406 -18.32 -17.29 6.09
N ASP A 407 -17.71 -16.47 6.96
CA ASP A 407 -18.41 -15.47 7.74
C ASP A 407 -18.07 -14.03 7.33
N LEU A 408 -16.79 -13.63 7.36
CA LEU A 408 -16.39 -12.23 7.12
C LEU A 408 -16.59 -11.79 5.67
N TRP A 409 -16.32 -12.68 4.70
CA TRP A 409 -16.48 -12.36 3.28
C TRP A 409 -17.92 -11.99 2.90
N GLN A 410 -18.90 -12.70 3.48
CA GLN A 410 -20.31 -12.40 3.25
C GLN A 410 -20.65 -11.02 3.82
N ALA A 411 -20.03 -10.65 4.95
CA ALA A 411 -20.16 -9.32 5.52
C ALA A 411 -19.62 -8.25 4.57
N ALA A 412 -18.37 -8.39 4.13
CA ALA A 412 -17.72 -7.47 3.19
C ALA A 412 -18.55 -7.22 1.92
N ALA A 413 -19.16 -8.27 1.37
CA ALA A 413 -20.00 -8.17 0.17
C ALA A 413 -21.28 -7.32 0.37
N GLN A 414 -21.76 -7.16 1.60
CA GLN A 414 -22.95 -6.38 1.94
C GLN A 414 -22.64 -4.98 2.47
N THR A 415 -21.38 -4.65 2.73
CA THR A 415 -20.98 -3.38 3.35
C THR A 415 -21.41 -2.16 2.54
N CYS A 416 -21.24 -2.15 1.22
CA CYS A 416 -21.73 -1.03 0.40
C CYS A 416 -23.26 -0.89 0.48
N ASN A 417 -24.00 -1.99 0.52
CA ASN A 417 -25.46 -1.96 0.66
C ASN A 417 -25.88 -1.44 2.03
N ALA A 418 -25.10 -1.73 3.09
CA ALA A 418 -25.29 -1.16 4.42
C ALA A 418 -25.07 0.35 4.40
N LEU A 419 -23.95 0.81 3.83
CA LEU A 419 -23.56 2.22 3.78
C LEU A 419 -24.53 3.08 2.94
N ASP A 420 -25.06 2.56 1.83
CA ASP A 420 -26.08 3.25 1.03
C ASP A 420 -27.37 3.50 1.82
N LYS A 421 -27.68 2.63 2.78
CA LYS A 421 -28.92 2.69 3.56
C LYS A 421 -28.74 3.40 4.91
N TRP A 422 -27.54 3.36 5.51
CA TRP A 422 -27.22 3.95 6.81
C TRP A 422 -25.81 4.57 6.84
N SER A 423 -25.60 5.61 6.04
CA SER A 423 -24.28 6.21 5.79
C SER A 423 -23.58 6.86 7.01
N ALA A 424 -24.26 7.03 8.14
CA ALA A 424 -23.73 7.73 9.32
C ALA A 424 -24.12 7.08 10.67
N SER A 425 -24.58 5.83 10.67
CA SER A 425 -24.97 5.14 11.92
C SER A 425 -23.74 4.83 12.78
N GLN A 426 -23.87 4.99 14.10
CA GLN A 426 -22.87 4.58 15.09
C GLN A 426 -23.39 3.48 16.03
N GLU A 427 -24.59 2.95 15.77
CA GLU A 427 -25.24 1.90 16.57
C GLU A 427 -24.70 0.50 16.20
N PRO A 428 -24.34 -0.37 17.17
CA PRO A 428 -23.94 -1.75 16.92
C PRO A 428 -25.13 -2.60 16.45
N ASN A 429 -26.33 -2.42 17.07
CA ASN A 429 -27.49 -3.29 16.85
C ASN A 429 -28.87 -2.57 16.79
N GLU A 430 -29.00 -1.24 16.85
CA GLU A 430 -30.34 -0.61 16.98
C GLU A 430 -30.99 -0.20 15.63
N THR A 431 -32.13 -0.85 15.37
CA THR A 431 -33.30 -0.29 14.69
C THR A 431 -34.47 -0.30 15.68
N ALA A 432 -35.29 0.76 15.75
CA ALA A 432 -36.75 0.69 16.00
C ALA A 432 -37.37 2.09 15.88
N SER A 433 -38.36 2.34 15.02
CA SER A 433 -39.76 2.04 15.32
C SER A 433 -40.64 2.15 14.06
N ILE A 434 -41.33 1.06 13.68
CA ILE A 434 -42.70 0.95 13.14
C ILE A 434 -42.92 -0.52 12.69
N PRO A 435 -44.02 -1.18 13.09
CA PRO A 435 -44.29 -2.58 12.75
C PRO A 435 -44.87 -2.69 11.34
N TYR A 436 -44.55 -3.79 10.66
CA TYR A 436 -44.96 -4.19 9.29
C TYR A 436 -44.07 -3.71 8.13
N LEU A 437 -42.90 -4.36 8.00
CA LEU A 437 -42.26 -4.91 6.78
C LEU A 437 -40.72 -4.88 6.92
N CYS A 438 -40.13 -6.02 7.31
CA CYS A 438 -38.79 -6.51 6.93
C CYS A 438 -37.69 -5.47 6.62
N ALA A 439 -37.14 -4.76 7.63
CA ALA A 439 -36.10 -3.75 7.38
C ALA A 439 -35.14 -3.48 8.59
N CYS A 440 -34.21 -4.38 8.95
CA CYS A 440 -33.32 -4.15 10.11
C CYS A 440 -31.95 -4.88 10.06
N MET A 441 -30.90 -4.39 9.35
CA MET A 441 -29.52 -4.97 9.40
C MET A 441 -28.47 -3.93 8.99
N HIS A 442 -27.61 -3.43 9.89
CA HIS A 442 -26.88 -2.16 9.70
C HIS A 442 -25.35 -2.28 9.49
N ASP A 443 -24.79 -3.47 9.60
CA ASP A 443 -23.43 -3.79 9.14
C ASP A 443 -23.49 -4.91 8.07
N GLY A 444 -22.35 -5.15 7.41
CA GLY A 444 -22.27 -6.18 6.37
C GLY A 444 -22.65 -7.56 6.92
N PHE A 445 -22.22 -7.87 8.14
CA PHE A 445 -22.41 -9.17 8.78
C PHE A 445 -23.89 -9.47 9.09
N ALA A 446 -24.61 -8.50 9.66
CA ALA A 446 -26.02 -8.55 9.97
C ALA A 446 -26.83 -8.76 8.69
N LEU A 447 -26.50 -8.03 7.61
CA LEU A 447 -27.16 -8.18 6.31
C LEU A 447 -26.94 -9.57 5.71
N ALA A 448 -25.71 -10.08 5.81
CA ALA A 448 -25.36 -11.40 5.34
C ALA A 448 -26.09 -12.52 6.10
N ASN A 449 -26.15 -12.42 7.42
CA ASN A 449 -26.70 -13.46 8.30
C ASN A 449 -28.20 -13.34 8.54
N LYS A 450 -28.82 -12.28 8.05
CA LYS A 450 -30.22 -11.99 8.28
C LYS A 450 -30.59 -11.88 9.77
N THR A 451 -29.75 -11.21 10.54
CA THR A 451 -29.88 -11.06 12.00
C THR A 451 -29.85 -9.61 12.46
N ASP A 452 -30.45 -9.32 13.61
CA ASP A 452 -30.40 -8.05 14.34
C ASP A 452 -29.46 -8.11 15.56
N GLN A 453 -28.73 -9.22 15.71
CA GLN A 453 -27.83 -9.46 16.83
C GLN A 453 -26.36 -9.27 16.43
N SER A 454 -25.51 -8.98 17.41
CA SER A 454 -24.06 -8.88 17.20
C SER A 454 -23.45 -10.21 16.74
N ILE A 455 -22.29 -10.14 16.10
CA ILE A 455 -21.53 -11.32 15.63
C ILE A 455 -21.35 -12.39 16.72
N TYR A 456 -21.10 -11.98 17.96
CA TYR A 456 -20.92 -12.88 19.10
C TYR A 456 -22.20 -13.63 19.47
N LEU A 457 -23.34 -12.92 19.52
CA LEU A 457 -24.64 -13.51 19.84
C LEU A 457 -25.11 -14.42 18.71
N GLU A 458 -24.91 -14.03 17.45
CA GLU A 458 -25.27 -14.86 16.31
C GLU A 458 -24.44 -16.15 16.29
N PHE A 459 -23.12 -16.07 16.51
CA PHE A 459 -22.27 -17.25 16.57
C PHE A 459 -22.58 -18.15 17.77
N SER A 460 -23.03 -17.61 18.90
CA SER A 460 -23.41 -18.42 20.06
C SER A 460 -24.52 -19.44 19.75
N LYS A 461 -25.35 -19.18 18.73
CA LYS A 461 -26.40 -20.10 18.24
C LYS A 461 -25.83 -21.31 17.48
N PHE A 462 -24.60 -21.20 16.98
CA PHE A 462 -23.94 -22.18 16.11
C PHE A 462 -22.60 -22.62 16.70
N PRO A 463 -22.55 -23.72 17.48
CA PRO A 463 -21.35 -24.14 18.20
C PRO A 463 -20.08 -24.25 17.35
N GLU A 464 -20.17 -24.76 16.12
CA GLU A 464 -19.01 -24.85 15.22
C GLU A 464 -18.53 -23.49 14.70
N ARG A 465 -19.45 -22.55 14.42
CA ARG A 465 -19.07 -21.18 14.01
C ARG A 465 -18.43 -20.43 15.18
N ALA A 466 -18.99 -20.56 16.38
CA ALA A 466 -18.40 -20.01 17.60
C ALA A 466 -17.00 -20.58 17.88
N ARG A 467 -16.83 -21.90 17.76
CA ARG A 467 -15.53 -22.57 17.93
C ARG A 467 -14.50 -22.07 16.92
N ARG A 468 -14.88 -22.02 15.64
CA ARG A 468 -14.03 -21.54 14.54
C ARG A 468 -13.63 -20.08 14.74
N PHE A 469 -14.59 -19.21 15.02
CA PHE A 469 -14.32 -17.79 15.27
C PHE A 469 -13.46 -17.59 16.51
N GLY A 470 -13.71 -18.33 17.59
CA GLY A 470 -12.87 -18.32 18.79
C GLY A 470 -11.41 -18.68 18.50
N ASN A 471 -11.17 -19.74 17.72
CA ASN A 471 -9.81 -20.11 17.29
C ASN A 471 -9.19 -19.08 16.35
N ALA A 472 -9.96 -18.48 15.44
CA ALA A 472 -9.51 -17.39 14.59
C ALA A 472 -9.03 -16.18 15.41
N MET A 473 -9.76 -15.82 16.49
CA MET A 473 -9.37 -14.72 17.39
C MET A 473 -8.09 -15.04 18.19
N ARG A 474 -7.85 -16.31 18.54
CA ARG A 474 -6.57 -16.74 19.12
C ARG A 474 -5.41 -16.54 18.14
N ALA A 475 -5.63 -16.78 16.85
CA ALA A 475 -4.62 -16.56 15.82
C ALA A 475 -4.14 -15.10 15.74
N PHE A 476 -5.05 -14.14 15.99
CA PHE A 476 -4.78 -12.70 16.02
C PHE A 476 -4.09 -12.23 17.31
N THR A 477 -4.31 -12.91 18.43
CA THR A 477 -3.84 -12.47 19.75
C THR A 477 -2.57 -13.18 20.22
N GLU A 478 -2.24 -14.34 19.65
CA GLU A 478 -1.07 -15.17 20.00
C GLU A 478 0.06 -15.13 18.93
N GLY A 479 -0.06 -14.33 17.87
CA GLY A 479 0.97 -14.18 16.82
C GLY A 479 2.12 -13.24 17.22
N THR A 480 3.23 -13.22 16.45
CA THR A 480 4.33 -12.28 16.74
C THR A 480 3.87 -10.83 16.66
N GLY A 481 4.44 -10.03 17.56
CA GLY A 481 4.05 -8.66 17.85
C GLY A 481 2.85 -8.52 18.78
N PHE A 482 2.23 -9.61 19.24
CA PHE A 482 1.15 -9.60 20.25
C PHE A 482 1.55 -10.26 21.58
N GLU A 483 2.83 -10.59 21.75
CA GLU A 483 3.36 -11.23 22.93
C GLU A 483 3.14 -10.38 24.19
N LEU A 484 2.86 -11.06 25.31
CA LEU A 484 2.64 -10.40 26.60
C LEU A 484 3.88 -9.65 27.10
N SER A 485 5.08 -10.01 26.62
CA SER A 485 6.33 -9.29 26.93
C SER A 485 6.28 -7.83 26.48
N HIS A 486 5.59 -7.53 25.37
CA HIS A 486 5.40 -6.16 24.93
C HIS A 486 4.56 -5.35 25.92
N ILE A 487 3.64 -5.99 26.64
CA ILE A 487 2.83 -5.31 27.67
C ILE A 487 3.65 -5.09 28.93
N VAL A 488 4.27 -6.15 29.43
CA VAL A 488 5.00 -6.14 30.70
C VAL A 488 6.19 -5.19 30.66
N ASN A 489 6.87 -5.05 29.51
CA ASN A 489 8.12 -4.32 29.41
C ASN A 489 7.98 -2.84 28.98
N ASN A 490 6.82 -2.43 28.45
CA ASN A 490 6.68 -1.11 27.80
C ASN A 490 5.73 -0.14 28.50
N PHE A 491 5.19 -0.51 29.65
CA PHE A 491 4.49 0.39 30.55
C PHE A 491 5.11 0.27 31.96
N PRO A 492 5.28 1.38 32.70
CA PRO A 492 5.98 1.39 33.99
C PRO A 492 5.08 0.84 35.12
N TRP A 493 4.69 -0.43 35.04
CA TRP A 493 3.87 -1.10 36.05
C TRP A 493 4.51 -1.09 37.44
N GLY A 494 5.85 -1.09 37.50
CA GLY A 494 6.60 -1.05 38.75
C GLY A 494 6.42 0.23 39.57
N ASP A 495 6.14 1.34 38.90
CA ASP A 495 5.97 2.67 39.53
C ASP A 495 4.64 2.79 40.30
N LEU A 496 3.73 1.81 40.14
CA LEU A 496 2.42 1.79 40.78
C LEU A 496 2.49 1.44 42.28
N GLY A 497 3.62 0.96 42.81
CA GLY A 497 3.70 0.47 44.19
C GLY A 497 2.73 -0.69 44.44
N GLU A 498 2.00 -0.69 45.55
CA GLU A 498 0.91 -1.66 45.83
C GLU A 498 -0.36 -1.38 45.01
N GLY A 499 -0.19 -1.12 43.71
CA GLY A 499 -1.26 -0.64 42.85
C GLY A 499 -2.28 -1.71 42.46
N ILE A 500 -3.50 -1.26 42.20
CA ILE A 500 -4.59 -2.10 41.68
C ILE A 500 -4.75 -1.85 40.18
N ILE A 501 -4.69 -2.93 39.40
CA ILE A 501 -4.99 -2.92 37.96
C ILE A 501 -6.33 -3.58 37.72
N VAL A 502 -7.23 -2.90 37.02
CA VAL A 502 -8.44 -3.51 36.47
C VAL A 502 -8.16 -3.87 35.02
N GLY A 503 -8.21 -5.16 34.66
CA GLY A 503 -8.01 -5.66 33.29
C GLY A 503 -9.16 -6.58 32.86
N GLY A 504 -9.15 -7.12 31.64
CA GLY A 504 -10.26 -7.96 31.16
C GLY A 504 -9.86 -9.30 30.53
N SER A 505 -10.83 -9.98 29.90
CA SER A 505 -10.69 -11.29 29.24
C SER A 505 -10.33 -12.42 30.21
N GLN A 506 -9.57 -13.41 29.73
CA GLN A 506 -9.14 -14.58 30.50
C GLN A 506 -8.01 -14.30 31.51
N GLY A 507 -7.58 -13.03 31.63
CA GLY A 507 -6.59 -12.61 32.60
C GLY A 507 -5.12 -12.82 32.20
N PHE A 508 -4.81 -13.27 30.98
CA PHE A 508 -3.42 -13.53 30.55
C PHE A 508 -2.46 -12.35 30.75
N ALA A 509 -2.89 -11.14 30.37
CA ALA A 509 -2.09 -9.93 30.56
C ALA A 509 -1.90 -9.61 32.05
N SER A 510 -2.96 -9.72 32.85
CA SER A 510 -2.92 -9.53 34.31
C SER A 510 -2.01 -10.56 34.99
N PHE A 511 -2.02 -11.82 34.56
CA PHE A 511 -1.10 -12.83 35.06
C PHE A 511 0.35 -12.51 34.74
N ALA A 512 0.64 -12.07 33.51
CA ALA A 512 1.99 -11.70 33.09
C ALA A 512 2.52 -10.49 33.88
N ILE A 513 1.70 -9.46 34.06
CA ILE A 513 2.04 -8.28 34.86
C ILE A 513 2.24 -8.66 36.33
N ALA A 514 1.29 -9.38 36.93
CA ALA A 514 1.36 -9.79 38.33
C ALA A 514 2.56 -10.70 38.63
N ARG A 515 3.00 -11.54 37.69
CA ARG A 515 4.22 -12.36 37.85
C ARG A 515 5.49 -11.52 37.86
N GLN A 516 5.58 -10.52 36.99
CA GLN A 516 6.77 -9.67 36.89
C GLN A 516 6.84 -8.64 38.02
N PHE A 517 5.70 -8.16 38.51
CA PHE A 517 5.58 -7.12 39.52
C PHE A 517 4.82 -7.65 40.74
N PRO A 518 5.51 -8.25 41.74
CA PRO A 518 4.89 -8.90 42.89
C PRO A 518 4.02 -7.97 43.75
N GLN A 519 4.33 -6.66 43.74
CA GLN A 519 3.62 -5.63 44.47
C GLN A 519 2.24 -5.29 43.88
N VAL A 520 2.01 -5.63 42.61
CA VAL A 520 0.76 -5.29 41.91
C VAL A 520 -0.31 -6.35 42.16
N SER A 521 -1.54 -5.89 42.35
CA SER A 521 -2.75 -6.73 42.37
C SER A 521 -3.63 -6.44 41.15
N CYS A 522 -4.36 -7.44 40.68
CA CYS A 522 -5.22 -7.32 39.51
C CYS A 522 -6.65 -7.80 39.79
N VAL A 523 -7.62 -7.06 39.25
CA VAL A 523 -9.01 -7.48 39.14
C VAL A 523 -9.32 -7.67 37.66
N VAL A 524 -9.61 -8.90 37.26
CA VAL A 524 -9.96 -9.25 35.89
C VAL A 524 -11.48 -9.21 35.75
N GLN A 525 -11.97 -8.33 34.89
CA GLN A 525 -13.38 -8.06 34.63
C GLN A 525 -13.80 -8.53 33.24
N ASP A 526 -14.90 -9.26 33.18
CA ASP A 526 -15.55 -9.63 31.91
C ASP A 526 -17.01 -9.99 32.18
N LEU A 527 -17.76 -10.30 31.12
CA LEU A 527 -19.13 -10.78 31.22
C LEU A 527 -19.19 -12.15 31.92
N GLU A 528 -20.35 -12.46 32.51
CA GLU A 528 -20.55 -13.67 33.31
C GLU A 528 -20.08 -14.96 32.63
N PRO A 529 -20.40 -15.22 31.33
CA PRO A 529 -20.05 -16.48 30.71
C PRO A 529 -18.54 -16.67 30.58
N VAL A 530 -17.80 -15.58 30.35
CA VAL A 530 -16.34 -15.58 30.23
C VAL A 530 -15.70 -15.83 31.59
N ILE A 531 -16.14 -15.10 32.62
CA ILE A 531 -15.63 -15.27 33.98
C ILE A 531 -15.92 -16.67 34.50
N ALA A 532 -17.12 -17.22 34.27
CA ALA A 532 -17.48 -18.57 34.67
C ALA A 532 -16.54 -19.63 34.05
N ALA A 533 -16.11 -19.43 32.81
CA ALA A 533 -15.20 -20.35 32.12
C ALA A 533 -13.78 -20.36 32.69
N VAL A 534 -13.28 -19.23 33.20
CA VAL A 534 -11.86 -19.07 33.58
C VAL A 534 -11.62 -18.91 35.09
N LYS A 535 -12.66 -18.78 35.90
CA LYS A 535 -12.53 -18.52 37.35
C LYS A 535 -11.66 -19.55 38.09
N ASN A 536 -11.63 -20.79 37.60
CA ASN A 536 -10.84 -21.88 38.18
C ASN A 536 -9.41 -21.99 37.58
N ASP A 537 -9.10 -21.23 36.53
CA ASP A 537 -7.82 -21.30 35.81
C ASP A 537 -6.75 -20.38 36.41
N THR A 538 -7.03 -19.77 37.57
CA THR A 538 -6.07 -18.88 38.24
C THR A 538 -4.85 -19.70 38.69
N PRO A 539 -3.63 -19.35 38.25
CA PRO A 539 -2.44 -20.05 38.69
C PRO A 539 -2.27 -19.96 40.23
N PRO A 540 -1.88 -21.05 40.93
CA PRO A 540 -1.79 -21.06 42.39
C PRO A 540 -0.86 -19.99 42.95
N ASP A 541 0.19 -19.60 42.20
CA ASP A 541 1.15 -18.54 42.55
C ASP A 541 0.53 -17.13 42.55
N LEU A 542 -0.62 -16.95 41.89
CA LEU A 542 -1.27 -15.65 41.68
C LEU A 542 -2.64 -15.53 42.36
N ALA A 543 -3.16 -16.61 42.95
CA ALA A 543 -4.51 -16.67 43.51
C ALA A 543 -4.80 -15.60 44.59
N SER A 544 -3.78 -15.14 45.33
CA SER A 544 -3.94 -14.08 46.34
C SER A 544 -3.99 -12.67 45.74
N ARG A 545 -3.52 -12.47 44.51
CA ARG A 545 -3.31 -11.15 43.89
C ARG A 545 -4.13 -10.90 42.64
N VAL A 546 -4.59 -11.95 41.95
CA VAL A 546 -5.44 -11.84 40.76
C VAL A 546 -6.81 -12.39 41.07
N LYS A 547 -7.83 -11.53 41.00
CA LYS A 547 -9.23 -11.88 41.29
C LYS A 547 -10.09 -11.68 40.05
N PHE A 548 -10.99 -12.60 39.80
CA PHE A 548 -11.98 -12.49 38.72
C PHE A 548 -13.28 -11.87 39.24
N MET A 549 -13.88 -10.97 38.46
CA MET A 549 -15.13 -10.30 38.78
C MET A 549 -16.00 -10.14 37.54
N THR A 550 -17.27 -10.49 37.64
CA THR A 550 -18.22 -10.22 36.57
C THR A 550 -18.54 -8.73 36.50
N HIS A 551 -18.38 -8.11 35.33
CA HIS A 551 -18.74 -6.72 35.11
C HIS A 551 -19.03 -6.45 33.64
N ASP A 552 -20.03 -5.61 33.40
CA ASP A 552 -20.31 -5.01 32.09
C ASP A 552 -19.81 -3.55 32.12
N PHE A 553 -18.86 -3.22 31.25
CA PHE A 553 -18.24 -1.89 31.21
C PHE A 553 -19.18 -0.76 30.76
N PHE A 554 -20.40 -1.06 30.30
CA PHE A 554 -21.46 -0.08 30.08
C PHE A 554 -22.23 0.27 31.37
N THR A 555 -21.96 -0.46 32.45
CA THR A 555 -22.45 -0.14 33.80
C THR A 555 -21.36 0.59 34.60
N GLU A 556 -21.75 1.28 35.68
CA GLU A 556 -20.80 2.04 36.50
C GLU A 556 -19.70 1.13 37.06
N GLN A 557 -18.45 1.59 36.97
CA GLN A 557 -17.27 0.78 37.35
C GLN A 557 -17.24 0.51 38.86
N PRO A 558 -17.34 -0.76 39.30
CA PRO A 558 -17.44 -1.11 40.72
C PRO A 558 -16.11 -1.08 41.50
N VAL A 559 -14.95 -1.18 40.84
CA VAL A 559 -13.66 -1.08 41.52
C VAL A 559 -13.26 0.38 41.57
N VAL A 560 -13.50 1.03 42.71
CA VAL A 560 -13.17 2.45 42.92
C VAL A 560 -11.72 2.62 43.38
N GLY A 561 -11.03 3.61 42.82
CA GLY A 561 -9.71 4.03 43.28
C GLY A 561 -8.54 3.18 42.78
N ALA A 562 -8.74 2.37 41.74
CA ALA A 562 -7.64 1.67 41.07
C ALA A 562 -6.64 2.65 40.45
N ASP A 563 -5.38 2.24 40.34
CA ASP A 563 -4.29 3.04 39.78
C ASP A 563 -4.32 3.02 38.26
N VAL A 564 -4.66 1.86 37.68
CA VAL A 564 -4.74 1.65 36.23
C VAL A 564 -6.00 0.86 35.87
N TYR A 565 -6.74 1.36 34.89
CA TYR A 565 -7.77 0.62 34.17
C TYR A 565 -7.22 0.30 32.78
N PHE A 566 -6.97 -0.98 32.55
CA PHE A 566 -6.26 -1.51 31.39
C PHE A 566 -7.23 -2.20 30.42
N PHE A 567 -7.29 -1.69 29.19
CA PHE A 567 -8.11 -2.22 28.11
C PHE A 567 -7.21 -2.71 26.99
N ARG A 568 -7.45 -3.90 26.45
CA ARG A 568 -6.68 -4.46 25.34
C ARG A 568 -7.63 -5.17 24.37
N TRP A 569 -7.56 -4.81 23.09
CA TRP A 569 -8.50 -5.29 22.05
C TRP A 569 -9.96 -5.02 22.43
N ILE A 570 -10.25 -3.80 22.90
CA ILE A 570 -11.60 -3.39 23.32
C ILE A 570 -12.12 -2.22 22.51
N PHE A 571 -11.41 -1.09 22.50
CA PHE A 571 -11.95 0.18 21.98
C PHE A 571 -12.10 0.18 20.45
N HIS A 572 -11.29 -0.61 19.75
CA HIS A 572 -11.42 -0.85 18.31
C HIS A 572 -12.74 -1.57 17.91
N ASN A 573 -13.42 -2.26 18.84
CA ASN A 573 -14.72 -2.91 18.59
C ASN A 573 -15.91 -1.95 18.68
N TRP A 574 -15.69 -0.71 19.13
CA TRP A 574 -16.75 0.23 19.48
C TRP A 574 -16.58 1.56 18.75
N SER A 575 -17.69 2.09 18.22
CA SER A 575 -17.73 3.44 17.68
C SER A 575 -17.47 4.50 18.77
N ASP A 576 -17.17 5.73 18.37
CA ASP A 576 -16.86 6.82 19.30
C ASP A 576 -17.96 7.05 20.35
N LYS A 577 -19.24 6.95 19.98
CA LYS A 577 -20.38 7.07 20.91
C LYS A 577 -20.23 6.12 22.12
N TYR A 578 -19.97 4.84 21.86
CA TYR A 578 -19.87 3.80 22.88
C TYR A 578 -18.54 3.82 23.60
N ALA A 579 -17.44 4.07 22.89
CA ALA A 579 -16.13 4.24 23.49
C ALA A 579 -16.13 5.40 24.51
N VAL A 580 -16.78 6.53 24.19
CA VAL A 580 -16.99 7.64 25.12
C VAL A 580 -17.87 7.22 26.30
N GLU A 581 -18.93 6.46 26.07
CA GLU A 581 -19.79 5.94 27.14
C GLU A 581 -19.02 5.06 28.13
N ILE A 582 -18.21 4.12 27.64
CA ILE A 582 -17.35 3.26 28.45
C ILE A 582 -16.44 4.12 29.33
N LEU A 583 -15.75 5.11 28.76
CA LEU A 583 -14.90 6.03 29.52
C LEU A 583 -15.70 6.80 30.59
N ARG A 584 -16.90 7.28 30.25
CA ARG A 584 -17.78 8.00 31.20
C ARG A 584 -18.24 7.13 32.36
N LYS A 585 -18.51 5.84 32.15
CA LYS A 585 -18.88 4.89 33.21
C LYS A 585 -17.72 4.59 34.16
N HIS A 586 -16.49 4.82 33.73
CA HIS A 586 -15.29 4.67 34.56
C HIS A 586 -14.99 5.92 35.38
N ILE A 587 -15.35 7.12 34.92
CA ILE A 587 -15.05 8.40 35.59
C ILE A 587 -15.37 8.40 37.11
N PRO A 588 -16.55 7.94 37.58
CA PRO A 588 -16.86 7.93 39.02
C PRO A 588 -15.88 7.12 39.87
N ALA A 589 -15.23 6.12 39.29
CA ALA A 589 -14.28 5.25 39.96
C ALA A 589 -12.83 5.78 39.96
N LEU A 590 -12.53 6.86 39.20
CA LEU A 590 -11.17 7.37 39.03
C LEU A 590 -10.75 8.27 40.19
N LYS A 591 -9.66 7.89 40.87
CA LYS A 591 -8.92 8.80 41.76
C LYS A 591 -8.03 9.74 40.95
N LYS A 592 -7.69 10.91 41.50
CA LYS A 592 -6.72 11.83 40.88
C LYS A 592 -5.40 11.10 40.64
N GLY A 593 -4.85 11.21 39.43
CA GLY A 593 -3.65 10.51 38.99
C GLY A 593 -3.89 9.08 38.48
N ALA A 594 -5.11 8.54 38.55
CA ALA A 594 -5.44 7.25 37.95
C ALA A 594 -5.27 7.31 36.42
N LYS A 595 -4.83 6.20 35.82
CA LYS A 595 -4.58 6.12 34.38
C LYS A 595 -5.55 5.16 33.69
N ILE A 596 -6.13 5.62 32.58
CA ILE A 596 -6.73 4.73 31.58
C ILE A 596 -5.62 4.36 30.59
N VAL A 597 -5.36 3.05 30.45
CA VAL A 597 -4.33 2.53 29.56
C VAL A 597 -5.00 1.63 28.54
N ILE A 598 -5.02 2.06 27.28
CA ILE A 598 -5.60 1.30 26.17
C ILE A 598 -4.46 0.71 25.34
N ASN A 599 -4.56 -0.58 25.02
CA ASN A 599 -3.62 -1.33 24.20
C ASN A 599 -4.33 -1.90 22.95
N ASP A 600 -4.50 -1.04 21.94
CA ASP A 600 -5.16 -1.30 20.67
C ASP A 600 -4.23 -0.92 19.50
N ASN A 601 -4.67 -1.13 18.25
CA ASN A 601 -3.92 -0.66 17.08
C ASN A 601 -3.86 0.88 17.06
N ILE A 602 -2.73 1.41 16.59
CA ILE A 602 -2.57 2.82 16.28
C ILE A 602 -2.45 2.92 14.77
N LEU A 603 -3.36 3.66 14.15
CA LEU A 603 -3.31 3.91 12.72
C LEU A 603 -2.30 5.05 12.45
N PRO A 604 -1.17 4.79 11.76
CA PRO A 604 -0.17 5.82 11.51
C PRO A 604 -0.56 6.69 10.32
N GLN A 605 0.06 7.87 10.25
CA GLN A 605 -0.04 8.73 9.07
C GLN A 605 0.37 7.97 7.80
N PRO A 606 -0.32 8.17 6.66
CA PRO A 606 -0.03 7.44 5.43
C PRO A 606 1.44 7.52 5.00
N GLY A 607 2.02 6.39 4.57
CA GLY A 607 3.41 6.31 4.10
C GLY A 607 4.48 6.26 5.19
N MET A 608 4.10 6.20 6.47
CA MET A 608 5.04 6.05 7.60
C MET A 608 5.52 4.60 7.81
N LEU A 609 4.79 3.62 7.28
CA LEU A 609 5.11 2.21 7.40
C LEU A 609 5.48 1.62 6.03
N SER A 610 6.05 0.41 6.04
CA SER A 610 6.18 -0.36 4.80
C SER A 610 4.79 -0.65 4.23
N GLN A 611 4.70 -0.75 2.90
CA GLN A 611 3.43 -1.02 2.20
C GLN A 611 2.69 -2.22 2.82
N TRP A 612 3.42 -3.28 3.18
CA TRP A 612 2.85 -4.48 3.80
C TRP A 612 2.19 -4.22 5.17
N GLN A 613 2.88 -3.49 6.05
CA GLN A 613 2.36 -3.18 7.39
C GLN A 613 1.15 -2.23 7.32
N GLU A 614 1.22 -1.25 6.41
CA GLU A 614 0.14 -0.31 6.18
C GLU A 614 -1.10 -1.01 5.62
N ASP A 615 -0.92 -1.90 4.64
CA ASP A 615 -1.97 -2.71 4.03
C ASP A 615 -2.66 -3.62 5.07
N ARG A 616 -1.89 -4.25 5.99
CA ARG A 616 -2.45 -5.03 7.10
C ARG A 616 -3.32 -4.18 8.05
N LEU A 617 -2.81 -3.03 8.50
CA LEU A 617 -3.51 -2.18 9.46
C LEU A 617 -4.77 -1.56 8.86
N ARG A 618 -4.69 -1.06 7.62
CA ARG A 618 -5.83 -0.47 6.90
C ARG A 618 -6.87 -1.53 6.50
N SER A 619 -6.45 -2.78 6.25
CA SER A 619 -7.39 -3.89 6.03
C SER A 619 -8.15 -4.26 7.32
N MET A 620 -7.47 -4.22 8.47
CA MET A 620 -8.11 -4.43 9.77
C MET A 620 -9.17 -3.35 10.05
N ASP A 621 -8.83 -2.09 9.77
CA ASP A 621 -9.75 -0.95 9.90
C ASP A 621 -11.05 -1.16 9.11
N LEU A 622 -10.96 -1.54 7.84
CA LEU A 622 -12.12 -1.87 7.03
C LEU A 622 -12.87 -3.09 7.58
N THR A 623 -12.17 -4.12 8.04
CA THR A 623 -12.82 -5.30 8.64
C THR A 623 -13.67 -4.90 9.85
N MET A 624 -13.20 -3.98 10.70
CA MET A 624 -13.96 -3.48 11.85
C MET A 624 -15.23 -2.74 11.43
N THR A 625 -15.17 -1.98 10.33
CA THR A 625 -16.36 -1.35 9.73
C THR A 625 -17.36 -2.40 9.25
N GLU A 626 -16.89 -3.48 8.61
CA GLU A 626 -17.73 -4.54 8.05
C GLU A 626 -18.51 -5.35 9.10
N ILE A 627 -17.92 -5.58 10.27
CA ILE A 627 -18.48 -6.50 11.29
C ILE A 627 -19.16 -5.83 12.48
N GLN A 628 -18.81 -4.57 12.78
CA GLN A 628 -19.20 -3.91 14.02
C GLN A 628 -19.52 -2.43 13.85
N SER A 629 -19.45 -1.90 12.62
CA SER A 629 -19.59 -0.46 12.36
C SER A 629 -18.62 0.39 13.22
N SER A 630 -17.45 -0.16 13.51
CA SER A 630 -16.36 0.48 14.24
C SER A 630 -15.14 0.68 13.33
N TYR A 631 -14.06 1.24 13.87
CA TYR A 631 -12.86 1.56 13.09
C TYR A 631 -11.62 1.65 13.99
N GLU A 632 -10.46 1.52 13.37
CA GLU A 632 -9.16 1.74 13.97
C GLU A 632 -8.82 3.24 13.98
N ARG A 633 -8.26 3.74 15.07
CA ARG A 633 -8.12 5.19 15.32
C ARG A 633 -6.71 5.69 15.07
N GLU A 634 -6.60 6.89 14.50
CA GLU A 634 -5.34 7.64 14.47
C GLU A 634 -5.05 8.26 15.85
N VAL A 635 -3.82 8.72 16.07
CA VAL A 635 -3.39 9.28 17.38
C VAL A 635 -4.27 10.46 17.81
N ASP A 636 -4.68 11.30 16.87
CA ASP A 636 -5.53 12.46 17.15
C ASP A 636 -6.97 12.06 17.49
N ASP A 637 -7.47 10.96 16.93
CA ASP A 637 -8.78 10.40 17.26
C ASP A 637 -8.80 9.86 18.69
N TRP A 638 -7.73 9.18 19.13
CA TRP A 638 -7.58 8.75 20.52
C TRP A 638 -7.58 9.94 21.48
N ALA A 639 -6.83 11.01 21.14
CA ALA A 639 -6.81 12.22 21.95
C ALA A 639 -8.20 12.88 22.00
N LYS A 640 -8.94 12.89 20.89
CA LYS A 640 -10.32 13.39 20.80
C LYS A 640 -11.27 12.56 21.67
N LEU A 641 -11.17 11.24 21.62
CA LEU A 641 -12.01 10.33 22.40
C LEU A 641 -11.97 10.64 23.90
N PHE A 642 -10.76 10.80 24.45
CA PHE A 642 -10.59 11.17 25.86
C PHE A 642 -11.18 12.55 26.17
N ARG A 643 -10.97 13.54 25.29
CA ARG A 643 -11.54 14.90 25.46
C ARG A 643 -13.07 14.88 25.45
N ASP A 644 -13.69 14.11 24.55
CA ASP A 644 -15.14 13.99 24.41
C ASP A 644 -15.79 13.26 25.61
N ALA A 645 -15.05 12.32 26.21
CA ALA A 645 -15.45 11.70 27.48
C ALA A 645 -15.40 12.71 28.62
N SER A 646 -14.30 13.44 28.78
CA SER A 646 -14.17 14.56 29.70
C SER A 646 -12.94 15.41 29.40
N PRO A 647 -13.00 16.76 29.49
CA PRO A 647 -11.82 17.61 29.38
C PRO A 647 -10.80 17.40 30.51
N ARG A 648 -11.16 16.64 31.56
CA ARG A 648 -10.28 16.31 32.70
C ARG A 648 -9.31 15.16 32.43
N PHE A 649 -9.44 14.47 31.31
CA PHE A 649 -8.45 13.50 30.88
C PHE A 649 -7.26 14.23 30.25
N ALA A 650 -6.07 14.08 30.85
CA ALA A 650 -4.82 14.52 30.26
C ALA A 650 -4.23 13.37 29.43
N PHE A 651 -4.38 13.45 28.11
CA PHE A 651 -3.82 12.47 27.18
C PHE A 651 -2.28 12.61 27.12
N GLN A 652 -1.56 11.54 27.47
CA GLN A 652 -0.09 11.50 27.53
C GLN A 652 0.55 11.08 26.21
N GLY A 653 -0.25 10.81 25.18
CA GLY A 653 0.19 10.39 23.85
C GLY A 653 -0.04 8.91 23.57
N ALA A 654 0.33 8.52 22.35
CA ALA A 654 0.26 7.15 21.87
C ALA A 654 1.67 6.64 21.52
N LYS A 655 2.03 5.45 21.97
CA LYS A 655 3.36 4.86 21.72
C LYS A 655 3.23 3.40 21.32
N GLN A 656 3.74 3.06 20.13
CA GLN A 656 3.89 1.67 19.69
C GLN A 656 5.27 1.13 20.08
N PRO A 657 5.37 0.10 20.95
CA PRO A 657 6.64 -0.53 21.25
C PRO A 657 7.28 -1.16 20.00
N TYR A 658 8.61 -1.17 19.95
CA TYR A 658 9.32 -1.83 18.85
C TYR A 658 8.99 -3.33 18.81
N GLY A 659 8.65 -3.82 17.62
CA GLY A 659 8.21 -5.20 17.41
C GLY A 659 6.76 -5.48 17.79
N SER A 660 6.09 -4.59 18.53
CA SER A 660 4.69 -4.76 18.91
C SER A 660 3.76 -4.29 17.79
N ASN A 661 2.73 -5.09 17.54
CA ASN A 661 1.64 -4.75 16.64
C ASN A 661 0.61 -3.81 17.28
N LEU A 662 0.53 -3.79 18.61
CA LEU A 662 -0.35 -2.88 19.36
C LEU A 662 0.43 -1.71 19.95
N GLY A 663 -0.24 -0.57 20.10
CA GLY A 663 0.29 0.59 20.80
C GLY A 663 -0.34 0.81 22.16
N PHE A 664 0.25 1.71 22.94
CA PHE A 664 -0.26 2.18 24.22
C PHE A 664 -0.80 3.59 24.09
N MET A 665 -2.06 3.80 24.46
CA MET A 665 -2.69 5.10 24.58
C MET A 665 -2.97 5.32 26.07
N VAL A 666 -2.37 6.36 26.64
CA VAL A 666 -2.42 6.60 28.08
C VAL A 666 -3.07 7.95 28.35
N ALA A 667 -4.11 7.97 29.18
CA ALA A 667 -4.71 9.20 29.68
C ALA A 667 -4.74 9.17 31.20
N GLU A 668 -4.35 10.28 31.81
CA GLU A 668 -4.34 10.46 33.27
C GLU A 668 -5.51 11.33 33.71
N TRP A 669 -6.20 10.91 34.77
CA TRP A 669 -7.30 11.64 35.36
C TRP A 669 -6.83 12.76 36.28
N GLN A 670 -7.17 14.01 35.95
CA GLN A 670 -6.71 15.18 36.71
C GLN A 670 -7.53 15.47 37.99
N GLY A 671 -8.67 14.79 38.19
CA GLY A 671 -9.57 15.04 39.33
C GLY A 671 -10.45 16.27 39.16
N GLU A 672 -11.23 16.61 40.19
CA GLU A 672 -11.96 17.89 40.24
C GLU A 672 -10.98 19.03 40.54
N SER A 673 -11.17 20.17 39.87
CA SER A 673 -10.55 21.42 40.29
C SER A 673 -11.08 21.77 41.67
N GLU A 674 -10.19 21.87 42.65
CA GLU A 674 -10.50 22.33 44.01
C GLU A 674 -11.27 23.66 44.04
#